data_AF-A0A194AL48-F1
#
_entry.id   AF-A0A194AL48-F1
#
_cell.length_a   1.000
_cell.length_b   1.000
_cell.length_c   1.000
_cell.angle_alpha   90.00
_cell.angle_beta   90.00
_cell.angle_gamma   90.00
#
_symmetry.space_group_name_H-M   'P 1'
#
loop_
_entity.id
_entity.type
_entity.pdbx_description
1 polymer ?
#
loop_
_entity_poly.entity_id
_entity_poly.type
_entity_poly.pdbx_seq_one_letter_code
_entity_poly.pdbx_strand_id
1 'polypeptide(L)'
;MTLRHIFAHWTYETFPPGAIIRSKYNAFARIMREDETCLGIIAEIEDIHARHPMADWSKILHLTFRLDLHVRKMLDHLQRINPLQFMDIMDYASKTSFYMRMAVSVADPEISPPFVFPLAEAFKRKKHANYASTALSRIMAASSSPLPIPRGFVISSSAYHYFIEANDLRPKIDKMLREINLHHPEGITHISRAIQEIIMEAPIPDSVADALEIATLDLVGGSGTVDMDADPRCTPATLGLAAHHVRLSGITLSGILQAWKECLLVKYRPQCISERIEQGLADSEAPMVVMVQAMTAHVESGWFRPEPTRAALDLPERTRQRDMVSIISNVSSSREETATMLLARDEGHRVLLHPEPAFMSPHNAKQLTMQGLAIQDLLPAPHAIGWLLDTRHRLWITSALPLETRTSNRIRFDKTLELVSRLTLTPIDPTRKVTAKHIRSMYDIISFAREKGIKEMFGLVNRSGLGLEGAKLLDRPPVRIWILNLAGGFFPTAAGKSHVGPNEFKSIPMWALWFGMESSLEGQSPASETAQREYRPLLYGHAILSRTYLHVSLHANRDFAEIDTVCGQDASRNHIGFRYKSTVFSPPSACILQMETMLQDHGFTTNRQGNMIEARCENLEETQIQKRLAVLGRLIAKQGPDAAMHQQGG
;
A
#
# COMPACT_ATOMS: atom_id res chain seq x y z
N MET A 1 -17.53 2.07 15.67
CA MET A 1 -18.40 2.09 16.86
C MET A 1 -19.10 3.43 16.91
N THR A 2 -20.42 3.48 17.05
CA THR A 2 -21.14 4.77 16.94
C THR A 2 -21.25 5.45 18.30
N LEU A 3 -20.42 6.48 18.54
CA LEU A 3 -20.54 7.46 19.64
C LEU A 3 -21.93 8.13 19.75
N ARG A 4 -22.88 7.82 18.85
CA ARG A 4 -24.30 8.20 18.90
C ARG A 4 -24.93 7.90 20.26
N HIS A 5 -24.53 6.83 20.95
CA HIS A 5 -25.11 6.44 22.24
C HIS A 5 -24.77 7.42 23.38
N ILE A 6 -23.57 8.01 23.36
CA ILE A 6 -23.20 9.10 24.30
C ILE A 6 -24.19 10.26 24.14
N PHE A 7 -24.41 10.71 22.90
CA PHE A 7 -25.25 11.88 22.62
C PHE A 7 -26.72 11.60 22.87
N ALA A 8 -27.22 10.42 22.48
CA ALA A 8 -28.62 10.04 22.70
C ALA A 8 -28.97 9.99 24.20
N HIS A 9 -28.06 9.48 25.02
CA HIS A 9 -28.28 9.38 26.47
C HIS A 9 -28.17 10.75 27.18
N TRP A 10 -27.30 11.65 26.71
CA TRP A 10 -27.11 12.96 27.34
C TRP A 10 -28.06 14.06 26.87
N THR A 11 -28.35 14.14 25.57
CA THR A 11 -29.07 15.30 25.02
C THR A 11 -30.53 15.36 25.47
N TYR A 12 -31.09 14.25 25.96
CA TYR A 12 -32.48 14.17 26.38
C TYR A 12 -32.70 14.12 27.89
N GLU A 13 -31.73 13.68 28.70
CA GLU A 13 -32.01 13.35 30.11
C GLU A 13 -31.47 14.34 31.15
N THR A 14 -30.45 15.18 30.88
CA THR A 14 -29.77 15.85 32.00
C THR A 14 -29.51 17.37 31.96
N PHE A 15 -29.31 18.10 30.85
CA PHE A 15 -29.06 19.56 30.96
C PHE A 15 -29.24 20.36 29.64
N PRO A 16 -29.66 21.64 29.69
CA PRO A 16 -29.45 22.61 28.63
C PRO A 16 -28.17 23.44 28.93
N PRO A 17 -26.97 23.06 28.44
CA PRO A 17 -25.79 23.90 28.61
C PRO A 17 -25.90 25.16 27.73
N GLY A 18 -25.36 26.29 28.20
CA GLY A 18 -25.28 27.53 27.42
C GLY A 18 -24.58 27.31 26.06
N ALA A 19 -24.94 28.11 25.04
CA ALA A 19 -24.57 27.89 23.63
C ALA A 19 -23.06 27.66 23.38
N ILE A 20 -22.19 28.33 24.15
CA ILE A 20 -20.72 28.22 24.03
C ILE A 20 -20.22 26.84 24.47
N ILE A 21 -20.74 26.28 25.55
CA ILE A 21 -20.34 24.96 26.07
C ILE A 21 -20.80 23.87 25.12
N ARG A 22 -22.04 23.98 24.62
CA ARG A 22 -22.57 23.09 23.59
C ARG A 22 -21.71 23.08 22.34
N SER A 23 -21.23 24.25 21.90
CA SER A 23 -20.34 24.38 20.75
C SER A 23 -19.00 23.67 20.95
N LYS A 24 -18.33 23.89 22.10
CA LYS A 24 -17.04 23.24 22.42
C LYS A 24 -17.18 21.73 22.58
N TYR A 25 -18.26 21.27 23.21
CA TYR A 25 -18.55 19.84 23.35
C TYR A 25 -18.82 19.19 21.98
N ASN A 26 -19.61 19.83 21.12
CA ASN A 26 -19.84 19.35 19.76
C ASN A 26 -18.54 19.30 18.94
N ALA A 27 -17.60 20.23 19.17
CA ALA A 27 -16.28 20.17 18.54
C ALA A 27 -15.48 18.96 19.05
N PHE A 28 -15.42 18.74 20.37
CA PHE A 28 -14.77 17.55 20.96
C PHE A 28 -15.36 16.23 20.42
N ALA A 29 -16.68 16.14 20.35
CA ALA A 29 -17.40 15.02 19.76
C ALA A 29 -17.03 14.74 18.30
N ARG A 30 -16.64 15.77 17.56
CA ARG A 30 -16.17 15.64 16.18
C ARG A 30 -14.72 15.17 16.15
N ILE A 31 -13.86 15.70 17.02
CA ILE A 31 -12.46 15.23 17.18
C ILE A 31 -12.42 13.71 17.36
N MET A 32 -13.21 13.16 18.27
CA MET A 32 -13.23 11.70 18.53
C MET A 32 -13.71 10.87 17.32
N ARG A 33 -14.62 11.42 16.49
CA ARG A 33 -15.08 10.73 15.27
C ARG A 33 -14.05 10.79 14.14
N GLU A 34 -13.40 11.93 13.99
CA GLU A 34 -12.31 12.08 13.02
C GLU A 34 -11.12 11.19 13.41
N ASP A 35 -10.84 11.07 14.71
CA ASP A 35 -9.83 10.18 15.28
C ASP A 35 -10.04 8.72 14.91
N GLU A 36 -11.24 8.19 15.17
CA GLU A 36 -11.64 6.83 14.79
C GLU A 36 -11.46 6.58 13.29
N THR A 37 -11.88 7.54 12.48
CA THR A 37 -11.75 7.45 11.01
C THR A 37 -10.29 7.42 10.58
N CYS A 38 -9.45 8.26 11.18
CA CYS A 38 -8.02 8.31 10.88
C CYS A 38 -7.32 7.00 11.27
N LEU A 39 -7.62 6.45 12.44
CA LEU A 39 -7.05 5.18 12.90
C LEU A 39 -7.40 4.03 11.95
N GLY A 40 -8.65 3.97 11.47
CA GLY A 40 -9.08 2.99 10.47
C GLY A 40 -8.31 3.12 9.15
N ILE A 41 -8.09 4.33 8.66
CA ILE A 41 -7.30 4.56 7.45
C ILE A 41 -5.84 4.14 7.65
N ILE A 42 -5.22 4.47 8.80
CA ILE A 42 -3.86 4.04 9.12
C ILE A 42 -3.77 2.51 9.16
N ALA A 43 -4.73 1.85 9.79
CA ALA A 43 -4.80 0.39 9.86
C ALA A 43 -4.93 -0.25 8.47
N GLU A 44 -5.71 0.33 7.57
CA GLU A 44 -5.83 -0.14 6.18
C GLU A 44 -4.50 0.01 5.42
N ILE A 45 -3.77 1.12 5.61
CA ILE A 45 -2.43 1.32 5.01
C ILE A 45 -1.42 0.30 5.58
N GLU A 46 -1.43 0.07 6.90
CA GLU A 46 -0.59 -0.94 7.57
C GLU A 46 -0.85 -2.35 7.02
N ASP A 47 -2.12 -2.71 6.78
CA ASP A 47 -2.51 -4.00 6.21
C ASP A 47 -1.97 -4.22 4.79
N ILE A 48 -2.09 -3.21 3.93
CA ILE A 48 -1.57 -3.26 2.56
C ILE A 48 -0.06 -3.45 2.58
N HIS A 49 0.63 -2.84 3.54
CA HIS A 49 2.07 -3.01 3.73
C HIS A 49 2.43 -4.41 4.24
N ALA A 50 1.75 -4.89 5.28
CA ALA A 50 2.01 -6.17 5.94
C ALA A 50 1.91 -7.36 4.99
N ARG A 51 0.89 -7.35 4.13
CA ARG A 51 0.56 -8.49 3.26
C ARG A 51 1.35 -8.52 1.95
N HIS A 52 2.33 -7.61 1.80
CA HIS A 52 2.94 -7.23 0.52
C HIS A 52 1.88 -6.68 -0.45
N PRO A 53 2.17 -5.66 -1.28
CA PRO A 53 1.11 -4.82 -1.83
C PRO A 53 0.05 -5.66 -2.57
N MET A 54 -1.10 -5.86 -1.91
CA MET A 54 -2.29 -6.53 -2.44
C MET A 54 -3.27 -5.50 -3.04
N ALA A 55 -2.86 -4.24 -3.09
CA ALA A 55 -3.65 -3.12 -3.54
C ALA A 55 -2.80 -2.19 -4.41
N ASP A 56 -3.45 -1.59 -5.41
CA ASP A 56 -2.82 -0.65 -6.32
C ASP A 56 -2.29 0.60 -5.60
N TRP A 57 -1.20 1.20 -6.11
CA TRP A 57 -0.65 2.44 -5.56
C TRP A 57 -1.66 3.59 -5.54
N SER A 58 -2.62 3.60 -6.49
CA SER A 58 -3.74 4.54 -6.51
C SER A 58 -4.59 4.48 -5.24
N LYS A 59 -4.71 3.29 -4.63
CA LYS A 59 -5.38 3.12 -3.33
C LYS A 59 -4.57 3.73 -2.19
N ILE A 60 -3.25 3.56 -2.19
CA ILE A 60 -2.36 4.18 -1.19
C ILE A 60 -2.42 5.71 -1.29
N LEU A 61 -2.38 6.27 -2.50
CA LEU A 61 -2.57 7.72 -2.74
C LEU A 61 -3.93 8.20 -2.23
N HIS A 62 -5.00 7.44 -2.47
CA HIS A 62 -6.33 7.78 -2.01
C HIS A 62 -6.47 7.76 -0.47
N LEU A 63 -5.94 6.71 0.18
CA LEU A 63 -5.98 6.57 1.64
C LEU A 63 -5.18 7.68 2.34
N THR A 64 -3.98 7.99 1.84
CA THR A 64 -3.16 9.08 2.40
C THR A 64 -3.80 10.46 2.19
N PHE A 65 -4.42 10.72 1.03
CA PHE A 65 -5.22 11.93 0.83
C PHE A 65 -6.41 12.02 1.80
N ARG A 66 -7.15 10.92 2.00
CA ARG A 66 -8.25 10.88 2.97
C ARG A 66 -7.77 11.10 4.39
N LEU A 67 -6.65 10.51 4.76
CA LEU A 67 -6.04 10.71 6.09
C LEU A 67 -5.74 12.19 6.32
N ASP A 68 -5.10 12.87 5.35
CA ASP A 68 -4.81 14.31 5.43
C ASP A 68 -6.08 15.14 5.64
N LEU A 69 -7.14 14.85 4.88
CA LEU A 69 -8.42 15.53 4.98
C LEU A 69 -9.04 15.38 6.39
N HIS A 70 -9.06 14.17 6.94
CA HIS A 70 -9.63 13.90 8.25
C HIS A 70 -8.78 14.50 9.38
N VAL A 71 -7.45 14.48 9.25
CA VAL A 71 -6.55 15.15 10.19
C VAL A 71 -6.78 16.67 10.19
N ARG A 72 -6.93 17.31 9.03
CA ARG A 72 -7.25 18.74 8.96
C ARG A 72 -8.59 19.07 9.63
N LYS A 73 -9.63 18.28 9.39
CA LYS A 73 -10.93 18.43 10.07
C LYS A 73 -10.81 18.29 11.60
N MET A 74 -10.03 17.32 12.06
CA MET A 74 -9.76 17.11 13.48
C MET A 74 -9.11 18.34 14.12
N LEU A 75 -8.12 18.94 13.43
CA LEU A 75 -7.43 20.15 13.89
C LEU A 75 -8.31 21.40 13.87
N ASP A 76 -9.17 21.58 12.85
CA ASP A 76 -10.17 22.64 12.82
C ASP A 76 -11.09 22.57 14.06
N HIS A 77 -11.51 21.36 14.43
CA HIS A 77 -12.32 21.16 15.63
C HIS A 77 -11.54 21.45 16.92
N LEU A 78 -10.26 21.08 16.98
CA LEU A 78 -9.40 21.43 18.11
C LEU A 78 -9.23 22.95 18.27
N GLN A 79 -9.02 23.67 17.16
CA GLN A 79 -8.94 25.13 17.15
C GLN A 79 -10.27 25.77 17.61
N ARG A 80 -11.43 25.22 17.25
CA ARG A 80 -12.74 25.70 17.75
C ARG A 80 -12.89 25.55 19.26
N ILE A 81 -12.25 24.56 19.88
CA ILE A 81 -12.28 24.40 21.35
C ILE A 81 -11.45 25.49 22.04
N ASN A 82 -10.25 25.77 21.51
CA ASN A 82 -9.35 26.81 22.04
C ASN A 82 -8.48 27.45 20.92
N PRO A 83 -8.94 28.55 20.30
CA PRO A 83 -8.24 29.14 19.15
C PRO A 83 -6.85 29.68 19.49
N LEU A 84 -6.69 30.30 20.66
CA LEU A 84 -5.45 30.95 21.07
C LEU A 84 -4.32 29.95 21.32
N GLN A 85 -4.65 28.79 21.88
CA GLN A 85 -3.65 27.77 22.20
C GLN A 85 -3.18 26.98 20.97
N PHE A 86 -4.03 26.87 19.95
CA PHE A 86 -3.80 26.01 18.77
C PHE A 86 -3.70 26.80 17.46
N MET A 87 -3.35 28.08 17.52
CA MET A 87 -3.25 28.96 16.35
C MET A 87 -2.34 28.36 15.25
N ASP A 88 -1.16 27.85 15.64
CA ASP A 88 -0.13 27.39 14.69
C ASP A 88 -0.24 25.90 14.31
N ILE A 89 -1.24 25.17 14.82
CA ILE A 89 -1.26 23.69 14.67
C ILE A 89 -1.38 23.25 13.20
N MET A 90 -2.01 24.08 12.37
CA MET A 90 -2.20 23.83 10.94
C MET A 90 -0.89 23.91 10.14
N ASP A 91 0.09 24.67 10.61
CA ASP A 91 1.41 24.76 9.96
C ASP A 91 2.19 23.46 10.13
N TYR A 92 2.13 22.86 11.33
CA TYR A 92 2.73 21.55 11.58
C TYR A 92 2.05 20.45 10.75
N ALA A 93 0.72 20.49 10.66
CA ALA A 93 -0.02 19.56 9.81
C ALA A 93 0.37 19.71 8.34
N SER A 94 0.49 20.95 7.85
CA SER A 94 0.89 21.23 6.47
C SER A 94 2.31 20.73 6.17
N LYS A 95 3.23 20.86 7.12
CA LYS A 95 4.59 20.32 7.01
C LYS A 95 4.60 18.78 6.93
N THR A 96 3.92 18.10 7.84
CA THR A 96 3.85 16.63 7.84
C THR A 96 3.15 16.10 6.58
N SER A 97 2.05 16.75 6.21
CA SER A 97 1.28 16.49 5.00
C SER A 97 2.13 16.63 3.73
N PHE A 98 3.00 17.64 3.67
CA PHE A 98 3.96 17.81 2.57
C PHE A 98 4.93 16.63 2.47
N TYR A 99 5.56 16.21 3.56
CA TYR A 99 6.48 15.07 3.53
C TYR A 99 5.77 13.76 3.19
N MET A 100 4.57 13.54 3.72
CA MET A 100 3.75 12.37 3.38
C MET A 100 3.43 12.36 1.88
N ARG A 101 2.96 13.48 1.31
CA ARG A 101 2.70 13.61 -0.13
C ARG A 101 3.94 13.33 -0.96
N MET A 102 5.09 13.86 -0.56
CA MET A 102 6.38 13.62 -1.24
C MET A 102 6.79 12.13 -1.19
N ALA A 103 6.49 11.42 -0.11
CA ALA A 103 6.82 10.00 0.02
C ALA A 103 5.95 9.11 -0.89
N VAL A 104 4.68 9.49 -1.10
CA VAL A 104 3.76 8.74 -1.97
C VAL A 104 3.75 9.19 -3.42
N SER A 105 4.24 10.40 -3.71
CA SER A 105 4.22 10.98 -5.05
C SER A 105 5.08 10.18 -6.02
N VAL A 106 4.56 10.04 -7.23
CA VAL A 106 5.31 9.57 -8.40
C VAL A 106 5.71 10.80 -9.20
N ALA A 107 6.86 10.76 -9.87
CA ALA A 107 7.29 11.85 -10.73
C ALA A 107 6.26 12.11 -11.84
N ASP A 108 5.99 13.38 -12.10
CA ASP A 108 5.09 13.77 -13.19
C ASP A 108 5.69 13.35 -14.53
N PRO A 109 4.89 12.77 -15.44
CA PRO A 109 5.37 12.34 -16.72
C PRO A 109 5.65 13.51 -17.67
N GLU A 110 6.63 13.33 -18.55
CA GLU A 110 6.88 14.28 -19.63
C GLU A 110 5.89 14.04 -20.77
N ILE A 111 5.07 15.05 -21.08
CA ILE A 111 4.02 15.01 -22.11
C ILE A 111 4.41 15.77 -23.39
N SER A 112 5.59 16.39 -23.44
CA SER A 112 6.06 17.17 -24.58
C SER A 112 6.62 16.30 -25.71
N PRO A 113 6.61 16.79 -26.96
CA PRO A 113 7.29 16.15 -28.08
C PRO A 113 8.80 15.95 -27.82
N PRO A 114 9.45 15.00 -28.52
CA PRO A 114 8.91 14.24 -29.64
C PRO A 114 8.12 12.99 -29.25
N PHE A 115 6.99 12.79 -29.93
CA PHE A 115 6.15 11.60 -29.78
C PHE A 115 6.71 10.37 -30.48
N VAL A 116 7.54 10.58 -31.52
CA VAL A 116 8.26 9.53 -32.23
C VAL A 116 9.71 9.93 -32.44
N PHE A 117 10.62 8.97 -32.44
CA PHE A 117 12.02 9.20 -32.80
C PHE A 117 12.65 7.96 -33.44
N PRO A 118 13.70 8.12 -34.27
CA PRO A 118 14.36 6.99 -34.93
C PRO A 118 14.89 5.94 -33.94
N LEU A 119 14.80 4.66 -34.28
CA LEU A 119 15.27 3.56 -33.44
C LEU A 119 16.76 3.73 -33.07
N ALA A 120 17.57 4.24 -33.98
CA ALA A 120 18.99 4.51 -33.75
C ALA A 120 19.27 5.52 -32.61
N GLU A 121 18.30 6.37 -32.23
CA GLU A 121 18.44 7.35 -31.15
C GLU A 121 17.99 6.84 -29.77
N ALA A 122 17.37 5.66 -29.69
CA ALA A 122 16.72 5.19 -28.47
C ALA A 122 17.68 5.10 -27.27
N PHE A 123 18.94 4.73 -27.48
CA PHE A 123 19.96 4.70 -26.43
C PHE A 123 20.27 6.08 -25.84
N LYS A 124 20.30 7.12 -26.69
CA LYS A 124 20.48 8.52 -26.25
C LYS A 124 19.24 9.05 -25.53
N ARG A 125 18.05 8.56 -25.91
CA ARG A 125 16.73 8.94 -25.38
C ARG A 125 16.14 7.90 -24.43
N LYS A 126 16.96 7.17 -23.67
CA LYS A 126 16.55 6.04 -22.80
C LYS A 126 15.44 6.33 -21.78
N LYS A 127 15.14 7.60 -21.48
CA LYS A 127 14.00 8.00 -20.62
C LYS A 127 12.64 7.84 -21.32
N HIS A 128 12.63 7.87 -22.65
CA HIS A 128 11.44 7.83 -23.49
C HIS A 128 11.34 6.55 -24.33
N ALA A 129 12.32 5.65 -24.19
CA ALA A 129 12.44 4.41 -24.93
C ALA A 129 12.23 3.21 -23.98
N ASN A 130 11.75 2.08 -24.48
CA ASN A 130 11.74 0.83 -23.72
C ASN A 130 13.13 0.17 -23.75
N TYR A 131 13.31 -0.88 -22.94
CA TYR A 131 14.56 -1.61 -22.89
C TYR A 131 14.91 -2.28 -24.22
N ALA A 132 13.92 -2.81 -24.94
CA ALA A 132 14.11 -3.44 -26.24
C ALA A 132 14.77 -2.50 -27.25
N SER A 133 14.15 -1.34 -27.47
CA SER A 133 14.65 -0.32 -28.40
C SER A 133 15.98 0.28 -27.96
N THR A 134 16.16 0.51 -26.65
CA THR A 134 17.42 1.00 -26.07
C THR A 134 18.57 0.02 -26.32
N ALA A 135 18.33 -1.28 -26.14
CA ALA A 135 19.31 -2.33 -26.38
C ALA A 135 19.67 -2.42 -27.86
N LEU A 136 18.69 -2.44 -28.77
CA LEU A 136 18.96 -2.44 -30.21
C LEU A 136 19.73 -1.20 -30.67
N SER A 137 19.35 0.00 -30.22
CA SER A 137 20.06 1.24 -30.53
C SER A 137 21.52 1.20 -30.08
N ARG A 138 21.79 0.64 -28.90
CA ARG A 138 23.16 0.45 -28.38
C ARG A 138 23.95 -0.54 -29.25
N ILE A 139 23.34 -1.65 -29.65
CA ILE A 139 23.95 -2.64 -30.54
C ILE A 139 24.31 -1.97 -31.88
N MET A 140 23.36 -1.25 -32.50
CA MET A 140 23.58 -0.51 -33.75
C MET A 140 24.74 0.48 -33.66
N ALA A 141 24.95 1.12 -32.51
CA ALA A 141 26.01 2.09 -32.30
C ALA A 141 27.39 1.46 -32.01
N ALA A 142 27.42 0.26 -31.42
CA ALA A 142 28.65 -0.37 -30.92
C ALA A 142 29.23 -1.43 -31.86
N SER A 143 28.45 -2.00 -32.78
CA SER A 143 28.92 -3.10 -33.62
C SER A 143 29.84 -2.62 -34.75
N SER A 144 31.10 -3.07 -34.73
CA SER A 144 32.08 -2.87 -35.81
C SER A 144 31.72 -3.61 -37.12
N SER A 145 30.86 -4.63 -37.02
CA SER A 145 30.23 -5.33 -38.15
C SER A 145 28.72 -5.12 -38.07
N PRO A 146 28.06 -4.58 -39.11
CA PRO A 146 26.65 -4.24 -39.04
C PRO A 146 25.79 -5.50 -38.87
N LEU A 147 25.22 -5.68 -37.69
CA LEU A 147 24.20 -6.70 -37.46
C LEU A 147 22.93 -6.35 -38.26
N PRO A 148 22.26 -7.33 -38.88
CA PRO A 148 21.06 -7.12 -39.67
C PRO A 148 19.87 -6.80 -38.74
N ILE A 149 19.69 -5.52 -38.43
CA ILE A 149 18.57 -5.00 -37.63
C ILE A 149 17.62 -4.23 -38.56
N PRO A 150 16.31 -4.53 -38.55
CA PRO A 150 15.34 -3.77 -39.35
C PRO A 150 15.34 -2.28 -38.99
N ARG A 151 15.16 -1.43 -40.00
CA ARG A 151 14.92 0.00 -39.77
C ARG A 151 13.60 0.18 -39.02
N GLY A 152 13.54 1.23 -38.21
CA GLY A 152 12.36 1.49 -37.39
C GLY A 152 12.43 2.81 -36.63
N PHE A 153 11.36 3.08 -35.90
CA PHE A 153 11.24 4.20 -34.97
C PHE A 153 10.59 3.73 -33.66
N VAL A 154 10.59 4.60 -32.66
CA VAL A 154 10.01 4.33 -31.35
C VAL A 154 8.91 5.36 -31.10
N ILE A 155 7.72 4.89 -30.73
CA ILE A 155 6.64 5.71 -30.19
C ILE A 155 6.91 5.89 -28.70
N SER A 156 7.18 7.13 -28.31
CA SER A 156 7.76 7.49 -27.02
C SER A 156 6.78 7.34 -25.85
N SER A 157 7.32 7.26 -24.62
CA SER A 157 6.48 7.33 -23.41
C SER A 157 5.68 8.64 -23.34
N SER A 158 6.21 9.73 -23.88
CA SER A 158 5.55 11.03 -23.92
C SER A 158 4.30 11.02 -24.81
N ALA A 159 4.29 10.23 -25.89
CA ALA A 159 3.08 10.03 -26.70
C ALA A 159 1.97 9.35 -25.89
N TYR A 160 2.32 8.31 -25.13
CA TYR A 160 1.39 7.64 -24.20
C TYR A 160 0.88 8.61 -23.12
N HIS A 161 1.76 9.35 -22.46
CA HIS A 161 1.37 10.26 -21.40
C HIS A 161 0.49 11.41 -21.90
N TYR A 162 0.83 11.98 -23.05
CA TYR A 162 0.01 13.02 -23.68
C TYR A 162 -1.37 12.48 -24.11
N PHE A 163 -1.45 11.26 -24.66
CA PHE A 163 -2.72 10.61 -24.96
C PHE A 163 -3.61 10.42 -23.73
N ILE A 164 -3.02 10.00 -22.60
CA ILE A 164 -3.76 9.85 -21.32
C ILE A 164 -4.25 11.21 -20.82
N GLU A 165 -3.42 12.24 -20.87
CA GLU A 165 -3.72 13.59 -20.37
C GLU A 165 -4.78 14.29 -21.22
N ALA A 166 -4.62 14.29 -22.55
CA ALA A 166 -5.53 14.94 -23.49
C ALA A 166 -6.97 14.38 -23.42
N ASN A 167 -7.13 13.15 -22.94
CA ASN A 167 -8.42 12.46 -22.80
C ASN A 167 -8.95 12.42 -21.36
N ASP A 168 -8.25 13.04 -20.40
CA ASP A 168 -8.57 12.98 -18.96
C ASP A 168 -8.81 11.53 -18.48
N LEU A 169 -7.96 10.61 -18.94
CA LEU A 169 -8.09 9.18 -18.62
C LEU A 169 -7.50 8.86 -17.24
N ARG A 170 -6.53 9.65 -16.77
CA ARG A 170 -5.81 9.39 -15.51
C ARG A 170 -6.76 9.27 -14.31
N PRO A 171 -7.67 10.22 -14.03
CA PRO A 171 -8.55 10.10 -12.87
C PRO A 171 -9.52 8.92 -12.96
N LYS A 172 -9.95 8.56 -14.18
CA LYS A 172 -10.85 7.43 -14.44
C LYS A 172 -10.15 6.09 -14.19
N ILE A 173 -8.94 5.93 -14.72
CA ILE A 173 -8.09 4.75 -14.53
C ILE A 173 -7.76 4.58 -13.04
N ASP A 174 -7.30 5.64 -12.38
CA ASP A 174 -6.93 5.60 -10.96
C ASP A 174 -8.13 5.24 -10.08
N LYS A 175 -9.34 5.72 -10.41
CA LYS A 175 -10.57 5.35 -9.69
C LYS A 175 -10.84 3.85 -9.78
N MET A 176 -10.72 3.27 -10.97
CA MET A 176 -10.95 1.83 -11.16
C MET A 176 -9.84 0.99 -10.51
N LEU A 177 -8.57 1.39 -10.64
CA LEU A 177 -7.44 0.68 -10.03
C LEU A 177 -7.50 0.68 -8.49
N ARG A 178 -8.08 1.72 -7.86
CA ARG A 178 -8.29 1.77 -6.39
C ARG A 178 -9.16 0.64 -5.86
N GLU A 179 -10.02 0.06 -6.69
CA GLU A 179 -10.96 -0.98 -6.27
C GLU A 179 -10.32 -2.38 -6.31
N ILE A 180 -9.13 -2.52 -6.90
CA ILE A 180 -8.45 -3.81 -7.04
C ILE A 180 -7.98 -4.33 -5.67
N ASN A 181 -8.30 -5.60 -5.43
CA ASN A 181 -7.81 -6.40 -4.32
C ASN A 181 -7.34 -7.76 -4.85
N LEU A 182 -6.04 -8.06 -4.69
CA LEU A 182 -5.44 -9.29 -5.23
C LEU A 182 -6.00 -10.59 -4.62
N HIS A 183 -6.73 -10.53 -3.49
CA HIS A 183 -7.42 -11.71 -2.94
C HIS A 183 -8.67 -12.13 -3.73
N HIS A 184 -9.20 -11.24 -4.59
CA HIS A 184 -10.42 -11.48 -5.36
C HIS A 184 -10.14 -11.33 -6.87
N PRO A 185 -9.55 -12.36 -7.51
CA PRO A 185 -9.06 -12.27 -8.89
C PRO A 185 -10.15 -11.96 -9.93
N GLU A 186 -11.41 -12.30 -9.66
CA GLU A 186 -12.55 -11.97 -10.53
C GLU A 186 -12.71 -10.46 -10.74
N GLY A 187 -12.47 -9.66 -9.69
CA GLY A 187 -12.57 -8.21 -9.76
C GLY A 187 -11.53 -7.58 -10.71
N ILE A 188 -10.35 -8.19 -10.82
CA ILE A 188 -9.27 -7.71 -11.70
C ILE A 188 -9.68 -7.80 -13.17
N THR A 189 -10.33 -8.90 -13.55
CA THR A 189 -10.74 -9.12 -14.94
C THR A 189 -11.78 -8.10 -15.38
N HIS A 190 -12.74 -7.77 -14.51
CA HIS A 190 -13.75 -6.75 -14.79
C HIS A 190 -13.13 -5.35 -14.93
N ILE A 191 -12.28 -4.95 -13.97
CA ILE A 191 -11.59 -3.65 -14.00
C ILE A 191 -10.66 -3.54 -15.21
N SER A 192 -9.91 -4.61 -15.52
CA SER A 192 -9.07 -4.71 -16.69
C SER A 192 -9.85 -4.43 -17.98
N ARG A 193 -11.02 -5.06 -18.14
CA ARG A 193 -11.89 -4.84 -19.30
C ARG A 193 -12.37 -3.39 -19.38
N ALA A 194 -12.88 -2.85 -18.28
CA ALA A 194 -13.38 -1.47 -18.22
C ALA A 194 -12.30 -0.44 -18.57
N ILE A 195 -11.06 -0.63 -18.10
CA ILE A 195 -9.93 0.24 -18.46
C ILE A 195 -9.60 0.12 -19.95
N GLN A 196 -9.57 -1.11 -20.48
CA GLN A 196 -9.28 -1.32 -21.91
C GLN A 196 -10.34 -0.70 -22.82
N GLU A 197 -11.63 -0.80 -22.46
CA GLU A 197 -12.75 -0.18 -23.18
C GLU A 197 -12.58 1.34 -23.27
N ILE A 198 -12.35 2.05 -22.15
CA ILE A 198 -12.20 3.51 -22.18
C ILE A 198 -10.95 3.96 -22.96
N ILE A 199 -9.88 3.16 -22.96
CA ILE A 199 -8.69 3.44 -23.77
C ILE A 199 -9.02 3.25 -25.25
N MET A 200 -9.74 2.18 -25.60
CA MET A 200 -10.15 1.89 -26.97
C MET A 200 -11.16 2.89 -27.55
N GLU A 201 -11.96 3.52 -26.71
CA GLU A 201 -12.90 4.57 -27.14
C GLU A 201 -12.24 5.97 -27.25
N ALA A 202 -11.17 6.22 -26.49
CA ALA A 202 -10.55 7.56 -26.45
C ALA A 202 -9.93 7.98 -27.80
N PRO A 203 -10.21 9.20 -28.31
CA PRO A 203 -9.60 9.69 -29.54
C PRO A 203 -8.09 9.91 -29.39
N ILE A 204 -7.34 9.65 -30.45
CA ILE A 204 -5.91 9.96 -30.50
C ILE A 204 -5.76 11.44 -30.87
N PRO A 205 -4.98 12.24 -30.12
CA PRO A 205 -4.72 13.63 -30.48
C PRO A 205 -4.04 13.75 -31.85
N ASP A 206 -4.47 14.72 -32.67
CA ASP A 206 -3.96 14.93 -34.04
C ASP A 206 -2.43 15.01 -34.09
N SER A 207 -1.80 15.70 -33.13
CA SER A 207 -0.34 15.83 -33.07
C SER A 207 0.40 14.49 -32.86
N VAL A 208 -0.25 13.51 -32.23
CA VAL A 208 0.28 12.15 -32.09
C VAL A 208 -0.03 11.34 -33.33
N ALA A 209 -1.26 11.44 -33.85
CA ALA A 209 -1.67 10.73 -35.06
C ALA A 209 -0.77 11.09 -36.26
N ASP A 210 -0.60 12.39 -36.52
CA ASP A 210 0.26 12.91 -37.58
C ASP A 210 1.70 12.42 -37.42
N ALA A 211 2.24 12.45 -36.20
CA ALA A 211 3.60 12.00 -35.93
C ALA A 211 3.80 10.51 -36.24
N LEU A 212 2.82 9.67 -35.88
CA LEU A 212 2.85 8.24 -36.17
C LEU A 212 2.72 7.97 -37.67
N GLU A 213 1.75 8.60 -38.34
CA GLU A 213 1.51 8.41 -39.77
C GLU A 213 2.68 8.87 -40.63
N ILE A 214 3.25 10.05 -40.33
CA ILE A 214 4.43 10.58 -41.04
C ILE A 214 5.62 9.63 -40.85
N ALA A 215 5.91 9.21 -39.60
CA ALA A 215 7.04 8.31 -39.33
C ALA A 215 6.87 6.94 -40.01
N THR A 216 5.64 6.42 -40.09
CA THR A 216 5.33 5.18 -40.81
C THR A 216 5.50 5.35 -42.32
N LEU A 217 4.99 6.45 -42.89
CA LEU A 217 5.14 6.76 -44.31
C LEU A 217 6.62 6.89 -44.70
N ASP A 218 7.43 7.55 -43.87
CA ASP A 218 8.88 7.69 -44.07
C ASP A 218 9.61 6.33 -43.99
N LEU A 219 9.12 5.41 -43.15
CA LEU A 219 9.76 4.10 -42.93
C LEU A 219 9.50 3.12 -44.08
N VAL A 220 8.26 3.02 -44.56
CA VAL A 220 7.85 1.96 -45.51
C VAL A 220 7.20 2.47 -46.80
N GLY A 221 7.02 3.78 -46.95
CA GLY A 221 6.27 4.37 -48.05
C GLY A 221 4.77 4.08 -47.98
N GLY A 222 4.04 4.32 -49.08
CA GLY A 222 2.58 4.19 -49.12
C GLY A 222 2.03 2.76 -49.23
N SER A 223 2.85 1.77 -49.57
CA SER A 223 2.40 0.39 -49.85
C SER A 223 3.07 -0.69 -49.00
N GLY A 224 3.95 -0.31 -48.06
CA GLY A 224 4.60 -1.24 -47.16
C GLY A 224 3.82 -1.47 -45.87
N THR A 225 4.26 -2.46 -45.09
CA THR A 225 3.70 -2.81 -43.79
C THR A 225 4.77 -2.73 -42.71
N VAL A 226 4.34 -2.55 -41.47
CA VAL A 226 5.21 -2.49 -40.28
C VAL A 226 4.81 -3.53 -39.25
N ASP A 227 5.78 -3.85 -38.40
CA ASP A 227 5.58 -4.66 -37.20
C ASP A 227 5.73 -3.75 -35.96
N MET A 228 4.88 -3.95 -34.97
CA MET A 228 4.92 -3.25 -33.68
C MET A 228 5.28 -4.21 -32.57
N ASP A 229 6.27 -3.82 -31.77
CA ASP A 229 6.69 -4.51 -30.56
C ASP A 229 6.35 -3.68 -29.33
N ALA A 230 5.58 -4.26 -28.43
CA ALA A 230 5.18 -3.67 -27.17
C ALA A 230 5.58 -4.56 -26.00
N ASP A 231 6.09 -3.96 -24.93
CA ASP A 231 6.42 -4.65 -23.68
C ASP A 231 6.23 -3.64 -22.52
N PRO A 232 5.60 -4.04 -21.40
CA PRO A 232 5.37 -3.14 -20.27
C PRO A 232 6.66 -2.72 -19.54
N ARG A 233 7.80 -3.35 -19.84
CA ARG A 233 9.11 -3.06 -19.23
C ARG A 233 9.78 -1.88 -19.92
N CYS A 234 9.37 -0.68 -19.53
CA CYS A 234 9.87 0.57 -20.10
C CYS A 234 10.84 1.32 -19.18
N THR A 235 10.79 1.08 -17.86
CA THR A 235 11.57 1.81 -16.86
C THR A 235 12.38 0.87 -15.97
N PRO A 236 13.47 1.33 -15.32
CA PRO A 236 14.24 0.49 -14.40
C PRO A 236 13.38 -0.16 -13.30
N ALA A 237 12.34 0.53 -12.85
CA ALA A 237 11.41 0.02 -11.86
C ALA A 237 10.59 -1.18 -12.37
N THR A 238 10.33 -1.25 -13.68
CA THR A 238 9.56 -2.31 -14.33
C THR A 238 10.38 -3.54 -14.73
N LEU A 239 11.71 -3.53 -14.58
CA LEU A 239 12.57 -4.68 -14.96
C LEU A 239 12.26 -5.96 -14.17
N GLY A 240 11.63 -5.83 -13.00
CA GLY A 240 11.18 -6.96 -12.21
C GLY A 240 9.93 -7.64 -12.76
N LEU A 241 9.15 -7.01 -13.65
CA LEU A 241 7.92 -7.57 -14.22
C LEU A 241 8.22 -8.72 -15.18
N ALA A 242 7.28 -9.64 -15.32
CA ALA A 242 7.42 -10.71 -16.31
C ALA A 242 7.37 -10.13 -17.73
N ALA A 243 7.98 -10.85 -18.67
CA ALA A 243 7.95 -10.48 -20.07
C ALA A 243 6.56 -10.73 -20.66
N HIS A 244 5.77 -9.68 -20.84
CA HIS A 244 4.49 -9.70 -21.56
C HIS A 244 4.63 -9.08 -22.95
N HIS A 245 5.68 -9.49 -23.66
CA HIS A 245 5.97 -8.99 -25.01
C HIS A 245 4.86 -9.37 -25.98
N VAL A 246 4.46 -8.41 -26.82
CA VAL A 246 3.50 -8.59 -27.89
C VAL A 246 4.10 -8.02 -29.16
N ARG A 247 4.07 -8.83 -30.23
CA ARG A 247 4.38 -8.40 -31.60
C ARG A 247 3.11 -8.44 -32.44
N LEU A 248 2.73 -7.29 -33.00
CA LEU A 248 1.69 -7.19 -34.02
C LEU A 248 2.39 -7.02 -35.38
N SER A 249 2.06 -7.86 -36.35
CA SER A 249 2.76 -7.88 -37.65
C SER A 249 1.83 -7.55 -38.81
N GLY A 250 2.38 -6.99 -39.89
CA GLY A 250 1.60 -6.76 -41.12
C GLY A 250 0.67 -5.55 -41.06
N ILE A 251 1.00 -4.55 -40.25
CA ILE A 251 0.18 -3.35 -40.05
C ILE A 251 0.39 -2.39 -41.23
N THR A 252 -0.70 -1.98 -41.88
CA THR A 252 -0.68 -0.96 -42.94
C THR A 252 -0.71 0.46 -42.36
N LEU A 253 -0.42 1.46 -43.20
CA LEU A 253 -0.50 2.88 -42.79
C LEU A 253 -1.86 3.24 -42.19
N SER A 254 -2.97 2.77 -42.77
CA SER A 254 -4.33 3.01 -42.26
C SER A 254 -4.62 2.31 -40.92
N GLY A 255 -3.88 1.25 -40.59
CA GLY A 255 -4.06 0.48 -39.36
C GLY A 255 -3.16 0.93 -38.20
N ILE A 256 -2.24 1.88 -38.43
CA ILE A 256 -1.17 2.22 -37.48
C ILE A 256 -1.72 2.72 -36.14
N LEU A 257 -2.74 3.58 -36.18
CA LEU A 257 -3.34 4.19 -35.00
C LEU A 257 -4.07 3.16 -34.14
N GLN A 258 -4.83 2.28 -34.79
CA GLN A 258 -5.55 1.20 -34.13
C GLN A 258 -4.58 0.19 -33.49
N ALA A 259 -3.55 -0.22 -34.23
CA ALA A 259 -2.53 -1.14 -33.72
C ALA A 259 -1.76 -0.54 -32.54
N TRP A 260 -1.46 0.76 -32.57
CA TRP A 260 -0.82 1.44 -31.44
C TRP A 260 -1.69 1.37 -30.18
N LYS A 261 -3.01 1.61 -30.29
CA LYS A 261 -3.94 1.48 -29.15
C LYS A 261 -3.98 0.06 -28.60
N GLU A 262 -4.00 -0.96 -29.47
CA GLU A 262 -3.93 -2.36 -29.05
C GLU A 262 -2.66 -2.68 -28.26
N CYS A 263 -1.51 -2.11 -28.67
CA CYS A 263 -0.28 -2.19 -27.89
C CYS A 263 -0.41 -1.54 -26.50
N LEU A 264 -1.13 -0.41 -26.37
CA LEU A 264 -1.34 0.24 -25.07
C LEU A 264 -2.12 -0.65 -24.09
N LEU A 265 -3.02 -1.50 -24.58
CA LEU A 265 -3.84 -2.38 -23.75
C LEU A 265 -3.03 -3.47 -23.04
N VAL A 266 -1.84 -3.80 -23.53
CA VAL A 266 -1.00 -4.88 -22.99
C VAL A 266 -0.73 -4.69 -21.50
N LYS A 267 -0.40 -3.47 -21.06
CA LYS A 267 -0.16 -3.21 -19.62
C LYS A 267 -1.40 -3.32 -18.74
N TYR A 268 -2.60 -3.31 -19.33
CA TYR A 268 -3.87 -3.42 -18.61
C TYR A 268 -4.47 -4.83 -18.66
N ARG A 269 -3.73 -5.84 -19.14
CA ARG A 269 -4.13 -7.25 -18.98
C ARG A 269 -4.13 -7.65 -17.51
N PRO A 270 -5.00 -8.59 -17.07
CA PRO A 270 -5.11 -8.98 -15.66
C PRO A 270 -3.76 -9.37 -15.04
N GLN A 271 -2.93 -10.13 -15.77
CA GLN A 271 -1.62 -10.58 -15.30
C GLN A 271 -0.67 -9.42 -15.08
N CYS A 272 -0.58 -8.49 -16.05
CA CYS A 272 0.30 -7.32 -15.96
C CYS A 272 -0.11 -6.38 -14.81
N ILE A 273 -1.43 -6.22 -14.59
CA ILE A 273 -1.94 -5.43 -13.45
C ILE A 273 -1.54 -6.10 -12.13
N SER A 274 -1.77 -7.41 -11.98
CA SER A 274 -1.42 -8.14 -10.76
C SER A 274 0.07 -8.04 -10.44
N GLU A 275 0.94 -8.34 -11.41
CA GLU A 275 2.40 -8.28 -11.22
C GLU A 275 2.89 -6.87 -10.88
N ARG A 276 2.33 -5.85 -11.53
CA ARG A 276 2.64 -4.45 -11.22
C ARG A 276 2.29 -4.10 -9.77
N ILE A 277 1.12 -4.55 -9.31
CA ILE A 277 0.65 -4.35 -7.94
C ILE A 277 1.55 -5.09 -6.95
N GLU A 278 1.89 -6.35 -7.21
CA GLU A 278 2.80 -7.16 -6.37
C GLU A 278 4.18 -6.51 -6.19
N GLN A 279 4.65 -5.78 -7.20
CA GLN A 279 5.92 -5.04 -7.14
C GLN A 279 5.80 -3.65 -6.48
N GLY A 280 4.59 -3.23 -6.12
CA GLY A 280 4.31 -1.93 -5.49
C GLY A 280 4.49 -0.75 -6.45
N LEU A 281 4.36 -0.98 -7.76
CA LEU A 281 4.52 0.04 -8.79
C LEU A 281 3.19 0.76 -9.07
N ALA A 282 3.26 2.08 -9.20
CA ALA A 282 2.14 2.87 -9.68
C ALA A 282 1.94 2.69 -11.19
N ASP A 283 0.72 2.87 -11.68
CA ASP A 283 0.41 2.75 -13.10
C ASP A 283 1.23 3.72 -13.97
N SER A 284 1.50 4.92 -13.47
CA SER A 284 2.30 5.95 -14.15
C SER A 284 3.79 5.61 -14.26
N GLU A 285 4.32 4.69 -13.45
CA GLU A 285 5.72 4.24 -13.50
C GLU A 285 6.00 3.21 -14.59
N ALA A 286 4.93 2.67 -15.17
CA ALA A 286 4.96 1.72 -16.29
C ALA A 286 4.28 2.33 -17.52
N PRO A 287 4.86 3.39 -18.14
CA PRO A 287 4.35 3.88 -19.41
C PRO A 287 4.49 2.82 -20.50
N MET A 288 3.64 2.89 -21.52
CA MET A 288 3.81 2.07 -22.72
C MET A 288 4.66 2.80 -23.76
N VAL A 289 5.69 2.13 -24.22
CA VAL A 289 6.54 2.55 -25.33
C VAL A 289 6.51 1.43 -26.38
N VAL A 290 6.28 1.80 -27.63
CA VAL A 290 6.11 0.85 -28.73
C VAL A 290 7.22 1.05 -29.74
N MET A 291 7.91 -0.03 -30.10
CA MET A 291 8.89 -0.02 -31.17
C MET A 291 8.21 -0.43 -32.47
N VAL A 292 8.45 0.33 -33.55
CA VAL A 292 7.89 0.07 -34.88
C VAL A 292 9.03 -0.24 -35.83
N GLN A 293 8.97 -1.37 -36.52
CA GLN A 293 9.98 -1.82 -37.47
C GLN A 293 9.36 -2.08 -38.85
N ALA A 294 10.12 -1.86 -39.92
CA ALA A 294 9.68 -2.23 -41.26
C ALA A 294 9.45 -3.74 -41.32
N MET A 295 8.27 -4.18 -41.76
CA MET A 295 7.95 -5.60 -41.84
C MET A 295 8.87 -6.26 -42.86
N THR A 296 9.50 -7.36 -42.44
CA THR A 296 10.24 -8.24 -43.33
C THR A 296 9.45 -9.53 -43.48
N ALA A 297 9.00 -9.85 -44.69
CA ALA A 297 8.36 -11.13 -44.98
C ALA A 297 9.28 -12.27 -44.52
N HIS A 298 8.76 -13.17 -43.70
CA HIS A 298 9.58 -14.16 -42.99
C HIS A 298 9.01 -15.56 -43.05
N VAL A 299 9.91 -16.52 -42.96
CA VAL A 299 9.60 -17.96 -42.89
C VAL A 299 9.40 -18.38 -41.45
N GLU A 300 10.25 -17.88 -40.56
CA GLU A 300 10.33 -18.34 -39.17
C GLU A 300 10.79 -17.20 -38.25
N SER A 301 10.39 -17.22 -36.99
CA SER A 301 10.84 -16.26 -35.98
C SER A 301 10.93 -16.91 -34.61
N GLY A 302 11.66 -16.28 -33.69
CA GLY A 302 11.85 -16.87 -32.39
C GLY A 302 12.70 -16.05 -31.43
N TRP A 303 13.15 -16.73 -30.37
CA TRP A 303 13.98 -16.18 -29.32
C TRP A 303 15.27 -16.97 -29.15
N PHE A 304 16.38 -16.27 -29.03
CA PHE A 304 17.64 -16.80 -28.53
C PHE A 304 17.75 -16.45 -27.06
N ARG A 305 18.08 -17.43 -26.20
CA ARG A 305 18.37 -17.23 -24.78
C ARG A 305 19.80 -17.70 -24.48
N PRO A 306 20.57 -16.90 -23.71
CA PRO A 306 21.92 -17.27 -23.30
C PRO A 306 21.93 -18.39 -22.25
N GLU A 307 20.77 -18.85 -21.78
CA GLU A 307 20.61 -19.90 -20.77
C GLU A 307 19.79 -21.08 -21.32
N PRO A 308 20.04 -22.31 -20.83
CA PRO A 308 19.25 -23.48 -21.21
C PRO A 308 17.80 -23.38 -20.74
N THR A 309 16.88 -23.90 -21.56
CA THR A 309 15.48 -24.11 -21.20
C THR A 309 15.26 -25.51 -20.61
N ARG A 310 14.02 -25.83 -20.22
CA ARG A 310 13.63 -27.16 -19.73
C ARG A 310 13.97 -28.30 -20.70
N ALA A 311 14.03 -28.04 -22.01
CA ALA A 311 14.44 -29.00 -23.02
C ALA A 311 15.85 -29.59 -22.78
N ALA A 312 16.68 -28.92 -21.97
CA ALA A 312 17.98 -29.46 -21.58
C ALA A 312 17.85 -30.72 -20.70
N LEU A 313 16.71 -30.94 -20.03
CA LEU A 313 16.46 -32.12 -19.20
C LEU A 313 16.41 -33.42 -20.02
N ASP A 314 16.06 -33.33 -21.30
CA ASP A 314 15.96 -34.49 -22.20
C ASP A 314 17.34 -34.99 -22.68
N LEU A 315 18.40 -34.24 -22.39
CA LEU A 315 19.77 -34.61 -22.77
C LEU A 315 20.41 -35.58 -21.75
N PRO A 316 21.31 -36.47 -22.20
CA PRO A 316 22.11 -37.32 -21.30
C PRO A 316 22.86 -36.48 -20.25
N GLU A 317 23.05 -37.03 -19.04
CA GLU A 317 23.69 -36.33 -17.91
C GLU A 317 25.03 -35.68 -18.26
N ARG A 318 25.88 -36.39 -19.00
CA ARG A 318 27.20 -35.88 -19.45
C ARG A 318 27.09 -34.68 -20.40
N THR A 319 25.99 -34.56 -21.12
CA THR A 319 25.72 -33.44 -22.04
C THR A 319 25.09 -32.27 -21.29
N ARG A 320 24.28 -32.53 -20.25
CA ARG A 320 23.68 -31.52 -19.37
C ARG A 320 24.71 -30.71 -18.58
N GLN A 321 25.88 -31.28 -18.31
CA GLN A 321 26.98 -30.59 -17.63
C GLN A 321 27.72 -29.56 -18.51
N ARG A 322 27.39 -29.46 -19.81
CA ARG A 322 28.00 -28.48 -20.71
C ARG A 322 27.27 -27.15 -20.64
N ASP A 323 28.02 -26.06 -20.72
CA ASP A 323 27.43 -24.73 -20.90
C ASP A 323 26.77 -24.65 -22.28
N MET A 324 25.53 -24.15 -22.33
CA MET A 324 24.68 -24.23 -23.50
C MET A 324 23.71 -23.05 -23.61
N VAL A 325 23.22 -22.84 -24.83
CA VAL A 325 22.27 -21.79 -25.19
C VAL A 325 21.03 -22.39 -25.85
N SER A 326 19.92 -21.66 -25.81
CA SER A 326 18.65 -22.08 -26.38
C SER A 326 18.22 -21.18 -27.54
N ILE A 327 17.80 -21.80 -28.64
CA ILE A 327 17.08 -21.13 -29.74
C ILE A 327 15.67 -21.73 -29.77
N ILE A 328 14.67 -20.87 -29.64
CA ILE A 328 13.26 -21.22 -29.50
C ILE A 328 12.52 -20.63 -30.70
N SER A 329 11.69 -21.43 -31.39
CA SER A 329 10.80 -20.94 -32.44
C SER A 329 9.44 -20.48 -31.84
N ASN A 330 8.86 -19.44 -32.43
CA ASN A 330 7.52 -18.94 -32.10
C ASN A 330 6.41 -19.72 -32.84
N VAL A 331 6.75 -20.50 -33.86
CA VAL A 331 5.80 -21.33 -34.60
C VAL A 331 5.59 -22.63 -33.81
N SER A 332 4.44 -22.75 -33.14
CA SER A 332 4.01 -24.01 -32.55
C SER A 332 2.85 -24.60 -33.36
N SER A 333 2.97 -25.87 -33.71
CA SER A 333 1.88 -26.68 -34.26
C SER A 333 0.87 -27.14 -33.19
N SER A 334 1.15 -26.87 -31.90
CA SER A 334 0.27 -27.13 -30.77
C SER A 334 0.62 -26.20 -29.59
N ARG A 335 -0.37 -25.85 -28.75
CA ARG A 335 -0.28 -24.79 -27.72
C ARG A 335 0.71 -25.04 -26.56
N GLU A 336 1.42 -26.17 -26.50
CA GLU A 336 2.19 -26.54 -25.30
C GLU A 336 3.69 -26.87 -25.53
N GLU A 337 4.17 -27.04 -26.77
CA GLU A 337 5.60 -27.30 -27.03
C GLU A 337 6.17 -26.36 -28.11
N THR A 338 6.91 -25.35 -27.69
CA THR A 338 7.73 -24.53 -28.60
C THR A 338 8.97 -25.32 -29.01
N ALA A 339 9.16 -25.52 -30.32
CA ALA A 339 10.33 -26.21 -30.85
C ALA A 339 11.62 -25.50 -30.38
N THR A 340 12.51 -26.25 -29.73
CA THR A 340 13.74 -25.73 -29.13
C THR A 340 14.96 -26.45 -29.68
N MET A 341 15.95 -25.68 -30.14
CA MET A 341 17.30 -26.14 -30.44
C MET A 341 18.24 -25.77 -29.28
N LEU A 342 19.11 -26.70 -28.87
CA LEU A 342 20.15 -26.44 -27.88
C LEU A 342 21.52 -26.51 -28.54
N LEU A 343 22.37 -25.54 -28.26
CA LEU A 343 23.73 -25.47 -28.79
C LEU A 343 24.74 -25.35 -27.66
N ALA A 344 25.90 -25.98 -27.82
CA ALA A 344 27.01 -25.83 -26.90
C ALA A 344 27.60 -24.42 -26.97
N ARG A 345 28.00 -23.87 -25.82
CA ARG A 345 28.76 -22.62 -25.74
C ARG A 345 30.26 -22.89 -25.90
N ASP A 346 30.65 -23.56 -26.98
CA ASP A 346 32.04 -23.80 -27.40
C ASP A 346 32.37 -23.06 -28.72
N GLU A 347 33.64 -22.99 -29.13
CA GLU A 347 34.06 -22.27 -30.35
C GLU A 347 33.34 -22.75 -31.62
N GLY A 348 32.85 -24.00 -31.64
CA GLY A 348 32.18 -24.60 -32.80
C GLY A 348 30.66 -24.48 -32.79
N HIS A 349 30.08 -23.98 -31.69
CA HIS A 349 28.64 -23.93 -31.41
C HIS A 349 27.91 -25.21 -31.83
N ARG A 350 28.35 -26.37 -31.34
CA ARG A 350 27.80 -27.65 -31.78
C ARG A 350 26.33 -27.80 -31.36
N VAL A 351 25.47 -28.22 -32.29
CA VAL A 351 24.07 -28.55 -32.01
C VAL A 351 24.01 -29.79 -31.10
N LEU A 352 23.37 -29.64 -29.95
CA LEU A 352 23.21 -30.69 -28.92
C LEU A 352 21.81 -31.31 -28.96
N LEU A 353 20.79 -30.48 -29.22
CA LEU A 353 19.41 -30.90 -29.39
C LEU A 353 18.86 -30.25 -30.66
N HIS A 354 18.17 -31.05 -31.46
CA HIS A 354 17.57 -30.63 -32.71
C HIS A 354 16.09 -31.06 -32.71
N PRO A 355 15.13 -30.15 -32.86
CA PRO A 355 13.72 -30.49 -32.89
C PRO A 355 13.35 -31.13 -34.23
N GLU A 356 12.34 -31.98 -34.20
CA GLU A 356 11.69 -32.52 -35.40
C GLU A 356 10.23 -32.04 -35.42
N PRO A 357 9.78 -31.28 -36.44
CA PRO A 357 10.52 -30.83 -37.63
C PRO A 357 11.54 -29.70 -37.35
N ALA A 358 12.54 -29.60 -38.23
CA ALA A 358 13.54 -28.54 -38.21
C ALA A 358 12.93 -27.19 -38.59
N PHE A 359 13.09 -26.15 -37.75
CA PHE A 359 12.67 -24.79 -38.10
C PHE A 359 13.81 -23.92 -38.66
N MET A 360 15.08 -24.35 -38.52
CA MET A 360 16.25 -23.60 -38.96
C MET A 360 17.41 -24.54 -39.33
N SER A 361 18.26 -24.13 -40.28
CA SER A 361 19.46 -24.87 -40.64
C SER A 361 20.53 -24.81 -39.52
N PRO A 362 21.38 -25.85 -39.35
CA PRO A 362 22.49 -25.80 -38.39
C PRO A 362 23.46 -24.63 -38.62
N HIS A 363 23.62 -24.17 -39.87
CA HIS A 363 24.44 -23.00 -40.19
C HIS A 363 23.86 -21.72 -39.58
N ASN A 364 22.57 -21.47 -39.81
CA ASN A 364 21.88 -20.31 -39.24
C ASN A 364 21.82 -20.36 -37.71
N ALA A 365 21.66 -21.56 -37.13
CA ALA A 365 21.67 -21.73 -35.68
C ALA A 365 23.03 -21.35 -35.07
N LYS A 366 24.14 -21.77 -35.69
CA LYS A 366 25.50 -21.39 -35.27
C LYS A 366 25.73 -19.88 -35.42
N GLN A 367 25.30 -19.30 -36.54
CA GLN A 367 25.43 -17.87 -36.76
C GLN A 367 24.63 -17.05 -35.73
N LEU A 368 23.40 -17.46 -35.43
CA LEU A 368 22.56 -16.84 -34.41
C LEU A 368 23.20 -16.96 -33.02
N THR A 369 23.77 -18.11 -32.67
CA THR A 369 24.48 -18.27 -31.39
C THR A 369 25.69 -17.36 -31.30
N MET A 370 26.52 -17.28 -32.34
CA MET A 370 27.68 -16.39 -32.39
C MET A 370 27.26 -14.92 -32.22
N GLN A 371 26.27 -14.48 -32.99
CA GLN A 371 25.74 -13.11 -32.89
C GLN A 371 25.08 -12.86 -31.53
N GLY A 372 24.33 -13.83 -31.01
CA GLY A 372 23.61 -13.75 -29.76
C GLY A 372 24.54 -13.59 -28.57
N LEU A 373 25.64 -14.34 -28.52
CA LEU A 373 26.69 -14.21 -27.50
C LEU A 373 27.43 -12.87 -27.62
N ALA A 374 27.80 -12.45 -28.84
CA ALA A 374 28.42 -11.15 -29.06
C ALA A 374 27.51 -9.98 -28.60
N ILE A 375 26.19 -10.11 -28.78
CA ILE A 375 25.23 -9.13 -28.27
C ILE A 375 25.21 -9.12 -26.73
N GLN A 376 25.33 -10.27 -26.05
CA GLN A 376 25.41 -10.30 -24.59
C GLN A 376 26.59 -9.48 -24.07
N ASP A 377 27.76 -9.57 -24.72
CA ASP A 377 28.97 -8.84 -24.32
C ASP A 377 28.82 -7.31 -24.46
N LEU A 378 27.91 -6.84 -25.33
CA LEU A 378 27.64 -5.42 -25.53
C LEU A 378 26.64 -4.85 -24.52
N LEU A 379 25.83 -5.69 -23.89
CA LEU A 379 24.72 -5.30 -23.01
C LEU A 379 25.12 -5.44 -21.53
N PRO A 380 24.59 -4.58 -20.64
CA PRO A 380 24.98 -4.57 -19.23
C PRO A 380 24.45 -5.77 -18.42
N ALA A 381 23.53 -6.56 -18.99
CA ALA A 381 22.89 -7.70 -18.35
C ALA A 381 22.49 -8.73 -19.42
N PRO A 382 22.18 -9.99 -19.04
CA PRO A 382 21.68 -10.99 -19.96
C PRO A 382 20.35 -10.61 -20.60
N HIS A 383 20.23 -10.77 -21.93
CA HIS A 383 19.00 -10.50 -22.69
C HIS A 383 18.57 -11.72 -23.50
N ALA A 384 17.25 -11.94 -23.61
CA ALA A 384 16.66 -12.73 -24.66
C ALA A 384 16.66 -11.93 -25.97
N ILE A 385 17.09 -12.53 -27.08
CA ILE A 385 17.26 -11.86 -28.37
C ILE A 385 16.21 -12.38 -29.35
N GLY A 386 15.34 -11.50 -29.82
CA GLY A 386 14.34 -11.83 -30.82
C GLY A 386 14.97 -11.89 -32.20
N TRP A 387 14.71 -12.96 -32.95
CA TRP A 387 15.26 -13.18 -34.28
C TRP A 387 14.17 -13.54 -35.30
N LEU A 388 14.49 -13.32 -36.57
CA LEU A 388 13.62 -13.62 -37.71
C LEU A 388 14.46 -14.13 -38.90
N LEU A 389 13.92 -15.09 -39.64
CA LEU A 389 14.46 -15.56 -40.91
C LEU A 389 13.58 -15.06 -42.05
N ASP A 390 14.14 -14.22 -42.92
CA ASP A 390 13.39 -13.73 -44.08
C ASP A 390 13.13 -14.85 -45.12
N THR A 391 12.33 -14.55 -46.15
CA THR A 391 12.06 -15.50 -47.26
C THR A 391 13.29 -15.92 -48.06
N ARG A 392 14.45 -15.29 -47.83
CA ARG A 392 15.75 -15.65 -48.41
C ARG A 392 16.66 -16.34 -47.39
N HIS A 393 16.10 -16.80 -46.26
CA HIS A 393 16.81 -17.42 -45.14
C HIS A 393 17.92 -16.56 -44.51
N ARG A 394 17.85 -15.23 -44.65
CA ARG A 394 18.76 -14.31 -43.95
C ARG A 394 18.25 -14.04 -42.55
N LEU A 395 19.18 -14.07 -41.59
CA LEU A 395 18.91 -13.81 -40.19
C LEU A 395 18.79 -12.31 -39.92
N TRP A 396 17.78 -11.92 -39.15
CA TRP A 396 17.55 -10.56 -38.68
C TRP A 396 17.37 -10.55 -37.17
N ILE A 397 17.95 -9.56 -36.49
CA ILE A 397 17.75 -9.31 -35.06
C ILE A 397 16.66 -8.25 -34.90
N THR A 398 15.60 -8.61 -34.19
CA THR A 398 14.37 -7.80 -34.12
C THR A 398 14.11 -7.24 -32.73
N SER A 399 14.62 -7.87 -31.66
CA SER A 399 14.43 -7.41 -30.28
C SER A 399 15.56 -7.88 -29.38
N ALA A 400 15.76 -7.19 -28.25
CA ALA A 400 16.66 -7.60 -27.18
C ALA A 400 16.02 -7.24 -25.82
N LEU A 401 15.47 -8.22 -25.12
CA LEU A 401 14.73 -8.04 -23.87
C LEU A 401 15.54 -8.52 -22.66
N PRO A 402 15.69 -7.73 -21.60
CA PRO A 402 16.41 -8.17 -20.41
C PRO A 402 15.72 -9.39 -19.80
N LEU A 403 16.52 -10.34 -19.32
CA LEU A 403 16.02 -11.45 -18.51
C LEU A 403 15.64 -10.93 -17.11
N GLU A 404 14.62 -11.53 -16.50
CA GLU A 404 14.00 -11.03 -15.26
C GLU A 404 15.02 -10.80 -14.13
N THR A 405 15.07 -9.58 -13.62
CA THR A 405 15.81 -9.25 -12.39
C THR A 405 14.80 -8.90 -11.32
N ARG A 406 14.60 -9.77 -10.33
CA ARG A 406 13.70 -9.49 -9.20
C ARG A 406 14.21 -8.28 -8.42
N THR A 407 13.55 -7.13 -8.60
CA THR A 407 13.76 -5.92 -7.79
C THR A 407 12.44 -5.54 -7.14
N SER A 408 12.40 -5.48 -5.80
CA SER A 408 11.22 -5.04 -5.06
C SER A 408 11.32 -3.55 -4.73
N ASN A 409 10.28 -2.77 -5.05
CA ASN A 409 10.25 -1.32 -4.77
C ASN A 409 9.81 -0.99 -3.32
N ARG A 410 10.23 -1.83 -2.35
CA ARG A 410 9.78 -1.81 -0.94
C ARG A 410 10.10 -0.48 -0.22
N ILE A 411 11.20 0.15 -0.62
CA ILE A 411 11.75 1.37 -0.01
C ILE A 411 10.75 2.53 0.01
N ARG A 412 9.94 2.71 -1.05
CA ARG A 412 8.97 3.81 -1.10
C ARG A 412 7.83 3.61 -0.11
N PHE A 413 7.35 2.38 0.03
CA PHE A 413 6.25 2.09 0.94
C PHE A 413 6.72 2.15 2.40
N ASP A 414 7.94 1.69 2.71
CA ASP A 414 8.54 1.81 4.04
C ASP A 414 8.59 3.28 4.50
N LYS A 415 9.09 4.18 3.64
CA LYS A 415 9.12 5.63 3.91
C LYS A 415 7.73 6.23 4.12
N THR A 416 6.75 5.76 3.35
CA THR A 416 5.35 6.19 3.50
C THR A 416 4.82 5.77 4.87
N LEU A 417 5.08 4.53 5.28
CA LEU A 417 4.63 3.99 6.55
C LEU A 417 5.23 4.75 7.74
N GLU A 418 6.51 5.12 7.68
CA GLU A 418 7.16 5.94 8.71
C GLU A 418 6.47 7.29 8.95
N LEU A 419 5.97 7.93 7.89
CA LEU A 419 5.29 9.24 7.98
C LEU A 419 3.81 9.11 8.33
N VAL A 420 3.22 7.93 8.15
CA VAL A 420 1.79 7.67 8.39
C VAL A 420 1.55 7.04 9.76
N SER A 421 2.13 5.87 10.05
CA SER A 421 1.73 5.01 11.17
C SER A 421 2.65 5.07 12.38
N ARG A 422 3.85 5.65 12.25
CA ARG A 422 4.82 5.68 13.36
C ARG A 422 4.34 6.61 14.47
N LEU A 423 4.07 6.09 15.67
CA LEU A 423 3.87 6.93 16.86
C LEU A 423 5.22 7.22 17.53
N THR A 424 5.67 8.46 17.49
CA THR A 424 6.90 8.90 18.17
C THR A 424 6.63 9.65 19.46
N LEU A 425 5.45 10.28 19.56
CA LEU A 425 5.00 10.91 20.79
C LEU A 425 4.73 9.85 21.85
N THR A 426 5.61 9.76 22.85
CA THR A 426 5.33 9.03 24.08
C THR A 426 4.71 9.97 25.11
N PRO A 427 3.59 9.61 25.75
CA PRO A 427 3.17 10.20 27.02
C PRO A 427 4.10 9.70 28.14
N ILE A 428 5.40 9.97 28.03
CA ILE A 428 6.34 9.70 29.11
C ILE A 428 6.66 11.07 29.70
N ASP A 429 6.03 11.28 30.84
CA ASP A 429 6.11 12.37 31.79
C ASP A 429 4.93 13.39 31.74
N PRO A 430 3.95 13.32 32.67
CA PRO A 430 2.89 14.33 32.81
C PRO A 430 3.41 15.74 33.11
N THR A 431 4.71 15.90 33.39
CA THR A 431 5.37 17.20 33.54
C THR A 431 5.95 17.76 32.25
N ARG A 432 6.21 16.92 31.23
CA ARG A 432 6.78 17.36 29.95
C ARG A 432 5.68 17.88 29.05
N LYS A 433 5.71 19.18 28.74
CA LYS A 433 4.80 19.78 27.76
C LYS A 433 5.08 19.18 26.38
N VAL A 434 4.27 18.20 25.96
CA VAL A 434 4.21 17.76 24.56
C VAL A 434 3.82 18.99 23.73
N THR A 435 4.75 19.41 22.88
CA THR A 435 4.60 20.56 21.97
C THR A 435 4.60 20.07 20.53
N ALA A 436 3.91 20.80 19.65
CA ALA A 436 3.77 20.46 18.23
C ALA A 436 5.11 20.29 17.48
N LYS A 437 6.22 20.82 18.03
CA LYS A 437 7.59 20.64 17.52
C LYS A 437 8.08 19.18 17.47
N HIS A 438 7.45 18.27 18.21
CA HIS A 438 7.84 16.86 18.27
C HIS A 438 7.05 15.95 17.31
N ILE A 439 6.08 16.51 16.57
CA ILE A 439 5.28 15.77 15.59
C ILE A 439 6.17 15.32 14.42
N ARG A 440 6.18 14.01 14.13
CA ARG A 440 6.96 13.43 13.03
C ARG A 440 6.13 12.61 12.04
N SER A 441 4.90 12.27 12.38
CA SER A 441 3.99 11.48 11.55
C SER A 441 2.54 12.00 11.61
N MET A 442 1.69 11.50 10.72
CA MET A 442 0.25 11.73 10.78
C MET A 442 -0.35 11.17 12.08
N TYR A 443 0.11 10.00 12.54
CA TYR A 443 -0.36 9.42 13.79
C TYR A 443 0.00 10.28 15.01
N ASP A 444 1.17 10.93 15.02
CA ASP A 444 1.53 11.88 16.07
C ASP A 444 0.55 13.07 16.14
N ILE A 445 0.10 13.59 14.99
CA ILE A 445 -0.90 14.68 14.95
C ILE A 445 -2.22 14.22 15.55
N ILE A 446 -2.68 13.04 15.17
CA ILE A 446 -3.94 12.45 15.64
C ILE A 446 -3.90 12.25 17.15
N SER A 447 -2.82 11.62 17.65
CA SER A 447 -2.60 11.40 19.08
C SER A 447 -2.55 12.72 19.86
N PHE A 448 -1.83 13.72 19.35
CA PHE A 448 -1.77 15.05 19.94
C PHE A 448 -3.15 15.73 20.00
N ALA A 449 -3.89 15.73 18.89
CA ALA A 449 -5.19 16.37 18.82
C ALA A 449 -6.22 15.71 19.73
N ARG A 450 -6.18 14.38 19.85
CA ARG A 450 -6.98 13.61 20.80
C ARG A 450 -6.68 14.05 22.22
N GLU A 451 -5.41 13.95 22.65
CA GLU A 451 -4.98 14.29 24.01
C GLU A 451 -5.34 15.74 24.39
N LYS A 452 -5.11 16.71 23.49
CA LYS A 452 -5.44 18.11 23.75
C LYS A 452 -6.94 18.37 23.75
N GLY A 453 -7.71 17.74 22.86
CA GLY A 453 -9.17 17.83 22.86
C GLY A 453 -9.77 17.36 24.18
N ILE A 454 -9.27 16.24 24.71
CA ILE A 454 -9.64 15.71 26.03
C ILE A 454 -9.27 16.72 27.11
N LYS A 455 -8.00 17.16 27.17
CA LYS A 455 -7.52 18.08 28.21
C LYS A 455 -8.36 19.37 28.29
N GLU A 456 -8.69 19.96 27.15
CA GLU A 456 -9.50 21.16 27.10
C GLU A 456 -10.95 20.91 27.54
N MET A 457 -11.53 19.77 27.17
CA MET A 457 -12.86 19.39 27.64
C MET A 457 -12.90 19.25 29.17
N PHE A 458 -11.94 18.52 29.74
CA PHE A 458 -11.81 18.34 31.20
C PHE A 458 -11.57 19.67 31.94
N GLY A 459 -10.81 20.59 31.34
CA GLY A 459 -10.58 21.93 31.88
C GLY A 459 -11.85 22.80 31.95
N LEU A 460 -12.82 22.61 31.05
CA LEU A 460 -14.08 23.37 31.04
C LEU A 460 -14.99 22.98 32.22
N VAL A 461 -14.94 21.73 32.65
CA VAL A 461 -15.78 21.17 33.73
C VAL A 461 -15.30 21.62 35.12
N ASN A 462 -14.00 21.91 35.27
CA ASN A 462 -13.41 22.35 36.54
C ASN A 462 -13.65 23.84 36.88
N ARG A 463 -14.24 24.64 35.99
CA ARG A 463 -14.55 26.05 36.27
C ARG A 463 -15.87 26.14 37.05
N SER A 464 -15.78 26.51 38.33
CA SER A 464 -16.90 26.67 39.26
C SER A 464 -18.04 27.47 38.65
N GLY A 465 -19.22 26.86 38.49
CA GLY A 465 -20.43 27.54 38.01
C GLY A 465 -21.32 26.77 37.02
N LEU A 466 -21.00 25.51 36.68
CA LEU A 466 -21.66 24.79 35.57
C LEU A 466 -22.38 23.50 35.96
N GLY A 467 -22.57 23.21 37.26
CA GLY A 467 -23.38 22.07 37.73
C GLY A 467 -22.79 20.68 37.50
N LEU A 468 -21.61 20.57 36.88
CA LEU A 468 -20.84 19.32 36.82
C LEU A 468 -19.91 19.25 38.05
N GLU A 469 -19.97 18.16 38.81
CA GLU A 469 -18.90 17.84 39.76
C GLU A 469 -17.61 17.70 38.94
N GLY A 470 -16.68 18.64 39.09
CA GLY A 470 -15.44 18.69 38.32
C GLY A 470 -14.73 17.34 38.17
N ALA A 471 -13.88 17.22 37.16
CA ALA A 471 -13.18 15.97 36.87
C ALA A 471 -12.38 15.47 38.09
N LYS A 472 -12.48 14.18 38.37
CA LYS A 472 -11.83 13.52 39.50
C LYS A 472 -10.67 12.66 39.02
N LEU A 473 -9.57 12.60 39.75
CA LEU A 473 -8.41 11.78 39.43
C LEU A 473 -8.46 10.44 40.18
N LEU A 474 -8.36 9.33 39.45
CA LEU A 474 -8.01 8.02 40.01
C LEU A 474 -6.51 7.83 39.82
N ASP A 475 -5.75 7.79 40.91
CA ASP A 475 -4.29 7.62 40.91
C ASP A 475 -3.92 6.39 41.74
N ARG A 476 -4.16 5.20 41.17
CA ARG A 476 -3.93 3.91 41.85
C ARG A 476 -3.50 2.86 40.83
N PRO A 477 -2.33 2.20 40.99
CA PRO A 477 -1.87 1.19 40.04
C PRO A 477 -2.92 0.09 39.77
N PRO A 478 -3.06 -0.35 38.51
CA PRO A 478 -2.18 -0.06 37.37
C PRO A 478 -2.57 1.19 36.57
N VAL A 479 -3.45 2.07 37.07
CA VAL A 479 -4.09 3.13 36.27
C VAL A 479 -3.98 4.51 36.91
N ARG A 480 -3.73 5.53 36.09
CA ARG A 480 -3.84 6.95 36.45
C ARG A 480 -4.69 7.68 35.43
N ILE A 481 -5.96 7.89 35.76
CA ILE A 481 -6.95 8.40 34.81
C ILE A 481 -7.78 9.55 35.37
N TRP A 482 -8.10 10.51 34.51
CA TRP A 482 -9.06 11.56 34.80
C TRP A 482 -10.47 11.09 34.48
N ILE A 483 -11.41 11.24 35.41
CA ILE A 483 -12.75 10.70 35.31
C ILE A 483 -13.76 11.85 35.30
N LEU A 484 -14.58 11.89 34.27
CA LEU A 484 -15.74 12.75 34.16
C LEU A 484 -17.00 11.97 34.54
N ASN A 485 -17.68 12.42 35.59
CA ASN A 485 -18.97 11.85 36.02
C ASN A 485 -20.12 12.54 35.28
N LEU A 486 -20.97 11.75 34.66
CA LEU A 486 -22.09 12.24 33.86
C LEU A 486 -23.39 12.26 34.66
N ALA A 487 -23.67 11.15 35.32
CA ALA A 487 -24.82 10.98 36.19
C ALA A 487 -24.65 9.71 37.02
N GLY A 488 -24.65 9.86 38.35
CA GLY A 488 -24.72 8.72 39.27
C GLY A 488 -23.56 7.71 39.19
N GLY A 489 -22.41 8.11 38.62
CA GLY A 489 -21.23 7.26 38.48
C GLY A 489 -20.41 7.08 39.76
N PHE A 490 -20.58 7.99 40.72
CA PHE A 490 -19.94 7.94 42.03
C PHE A 490 -20.97 7.84 43.17
N PHE A 491 -20.52 7.31 44.31
CA PHE A 491 -21.25 7.45 45.57
C PHE A 491 -21.19 8.89 46.10
N PRO A 492 -22.18 9.34 46.92
CA PRO A 492 -22.16 10.68 47.51
C PRO A 492 -20.90 11.00 48.33
N THR A 493 -20.20 9.98 48.83
CA THR A 493 -18.91 10.10 49.53
C THR A 493 -17.77 10.62 48.65
N ALA A 494 -17.97 10.68 47.33
CA ALA A 494 -17.02 11.27 46.39
C ALA A 494 -17.23 12.77 46.17
N ALA A 495 -18.36 13.34 46.65
CA ALA A 495 -18.68 14.75 46.46
C ALA A 495 -17.56 15.66 47.03
N GLY A 496 -17.18 16.70 46.28
CA GLY A 496 -16.11 17.63 46.67
C GLY A 496 -14.68 17.09 46.60
N LYS A 497 -14.46 15.77 46.46
CA LYS A 497 -13.12 15.21 46.29
C LYS A 497 -12.57 15.46 44.88
N SER A 498 -11.29 15.85 44.81
CA SER A 498 -10.52 15.91 43.55
C SER A 498 -9.87 14.58 43.19
N HIS A 499 -9.65 13.70 44.17
CA HIS A 499 -9.10 12.35 44.01
C HIS A 499 -10.13 11.31 44.48
N VAL A 500 -10.27 10.22 43.73
CA VAL A 500 -11.21 9.13 44.03
C VAL A 500 -10.49 7.79 44.04
N GLY A 501 -10.96 6.87 44.89
CA GLY A 501 -10.53 5.48 44.88
C GLY A 501 -11.60 4.54 44.31
N PRO A 502 -11.30 3.24 44.26
CA PRO A 502 -12.23 2.22 43.74
C PRO A 502 -13.54 2.11 44.54
N ASN A 503 -13.49 2.38 45.85
CA ASN A 503 -14.64 2.27 46.75
C ASN A 503 -15.68 3.38 46.52
N GLU A 504 -15.31 4.43 45.78
CA GLU A 504 -16.20 5.53 45.43
C GLU A 504 -17.01 5.27 44.15
N PHE A 505 -16.69 4.22 43.37
CA PHE A 505 -17.41 3.92 42.12
C PHE A 505 -18.78 3.29 42.37
N LYS A 506 -19.82 3.96 41.89
CA LYS A 506 -21.18 3.41 41.77
C LYS A 506 -21.46 2.84 40.37
N SER A 507 -20.64 3.22 39.39
CA SER A 507 -20.72 2.73 38.01
C SER A 507 -20.39 1.25 37.93
N ILE A 508 -21.38 0.45 37.50
CA ILE A 508 -21.27 -1.00 37.32
C ILE A 508 -20.14 -1.35 36.32
N PRO A 509 -20.10 -0.75 35.10
CA PRO A 509 -19.06 -1.10 34.13
C PRO A 509 -17.66 -0.65 34.57
N MET A 510 -17.52 0.50 35.24
CA MET A 510 -16.21 0.96 35.76
C MET A 510 -15.67 0.03 36.84
N TRP A 511 -16.54 -0.41 37.75
CA TRP A 511 -16.14 -1.32 38.81
C TRP A 511 -15.72 -2.69 38.25
N ALA A 512 -16.48 -3.24 37.29
CA ALA A 512 -16.15 -4.51 36.65
C ALA A 512 -14.80 -4.46 35.90
N LEU A 513 -14.55 -3.37 35.17
CA LEU A 513 -13.27 -3.16 34.49
C LEU A 513 -12.11 -3.03 35.48
N TRP A 514 -12.29 -2.23 36.54
CA TRP A 514 -11.31 -2.06 37.62
C TRP A 514 -10.96 -3.40 38.30
N PHE A 515 -11.98 -4.18 38.65
CA PHE A 515 -11.81 -5.50 39.25
C PHE A 515 -10.93 -6.40 38.38
N GLY A 516 -11.14 -6.38 37.06
CA GLY A 516 -10.28 -7.05 36.10
C GLY A 516 -8.83 -6.59 36.18
N MET A 517 -8.59 -5.28 36.09
CA MET A 517 -7.24 -4.70 36.13
C MET A 517 -6.50 -5.02 37.43
N GLU A 518 -7.19 -4.92 38.58
CA GLU A 518 -6.61 -5.20 39.90
C GLU A 518 -6.26 -6.68 40.08
N SER A 519 -7.14 -7.59 39.63
CA SER A 519 -6.89 -9.04 39.70
C SER A 519 -5.66 -9.49 38.90
N SER A 520 -5.22 -8.73 37.90
CA SER A 520 -4.00 -9.03 37.15
C SER A 520 -2.72 -8.77 37.95
N LEU A 521 -2.80 -8.01 39.05
CA LEU A 521 -1.66 -7.71 39.93
C LEU A 521 -1.50 -8.76 41.05
N GLU A 522 -2.56 -9.51 41.34
CA GLU A 522 -2.58 -10.58 42.35
C GLU A 522 -1.86 -11.83 41.82
N GLY A 523 -0.53 -11.82 41.90
CA GLY A 523 0.33 -12.93 41.44
C GLY A 523 1.77 -12.51 41.13
N GLN A 524 2.03 -11.21 40.98
CA GLN A 524 3.38 -10.66 40.86
C GLN A 524 3.87 -10.23 42.26
N SER A 525 4.46 -11.16 43.03
CA SER A 525 5.11 -10.81 44.31
C SER A 525 6.34 -9.93 44.05
N PRO A 526 6.39 -8.67 44.50
CA PRO A 526 7.59 -7.85 44.38
C PRO A 526 8.52 -8.13 45.55
N ALA A 527 9.80 -8.39 45.26
CA ALA A 527 10.85 -8.35 46.26
C ALA A 527 11.06 -6.89 46.70
N SER A 528 10.56 -6.52 47.88
CA SER A 528 10.71 -5.24 48.61
C SER A 528 9.71 -4.09 48.32
N GLU A 529 9.38 -3.36 49.39
CA GLU A 529 8.58 -2.12 49.38
C GLU A 529 9.26 -0.95 48.65
N THR A 530 10.59 -0.94 48.52
CA THR A 530 11.32 0.06 47.74
C THR A 530 11.15 -0.14 46.24
N ALA A 531 10.98 -1.39 45.77
CA ALA A 531 10.67 -1.70 44.37
C ALA A 531 9.23 -1.30 43.97
N GLN A 532 8.33 -1.05 44.92
CA GLN A 532 6.93 -0.68 44.65
C GLN A 532 6.77 0.72 44.01
N ARG A 533 7.73 1.64 44.21
CA ARG A 533 7.66 3.00 43.67
C ARG A 533 8.32 3.18 42.30
N GLU A 534 9.29 2.35 41.96
CA GLU A 534 10.09 2.53 40.72
C GLU A 534 9.58 1.70 39.52
N TYR A 535 8.73 0.68 39.73
CA TYR A 535 8.45 -0.35 38.71
C TYR A 535 6.97 -0.68 38.45
N ARG A 536 6.02 0.24 38.70
CA ARG A 536 4.61 -0.01 38.32
C ARG A 536 4.24 0.70 37.01
N PRO A 537 3.93 -0.04 35.92
CA PRO A 537 3.42 0.58 34.71
C PRO A 537 2.06 1.19 35.01
N LEU A 538 1.98 2.51 34.90
CA LEU A 538 0.73 3.23 34.98
C LEU A 538 0.16 3.36 33.57
N LEU A 539 -1.00 2.74 33.36
CA LEU A 539 -1.90 3.05 32.27
C LEU A 539 -2.43 4.47 32.50
N TYR A 540 -2.16 5.38 31.59
CA TYR A 540 -2.64 6.76 31.68
C TYR A 540 -3.85 6.98 30.78
N GLY A 541 -4.74 7.89 31.13
CA GLY A 541 -5.84 8.23 30.23
C GLY A 541 -7.00 8.94 30.87
N HIS A 542 -8.19 8.67 30.37
CA HIS A 542 -9.41 9.28 30.85
C HIS A 542 -10.60 8.33 30.79
N ALA A 543 -11.58 8.57 31.66
CA ALA A 543 -12.87 7.90 31.62
C ALA A 543 -14.00 8.93 31.65
N ILE A 544 -15.09 8.58 30.98
CA ILE A 544 -16.37 9.27 31.01
C ILE A 544 -17.38 8.22 31.44
N LEU A 545 -18.07 8.42 32.56
CA LEU A 545 -18.93 7.37 33.13
C LEU A 545 -20.24 7.88 33.71
N SER A 546 -21.25 7.03 33.68
CA SER A 546 -22.49 7.13 34.45
C SER A 546 -22.68 5.86 35.29
N ARG A 547 -23.84 5.70 35.93
CA ARG A 547 -24.17 4.46 36.65
C ARG A 547 -24.06 3.20 35.77
N THR A 548 -24.49 3.27 34.51
CA THR A 548 -24.61 2.13 33.59
C THR A 548 -23.79 2.29 32.31
N TYR A 549 -23.07 3.39 32.16
CA TYR A 549 -22.26 3.69 30.98
C TYR A 549 -20.80 3.93 31.37
N LEU A 550 -19.89 3.45 30.54
CA LEU A 550 -18.47 3.75 30.63
C LEU A 550 -17.88 3.90 29.24
N HIS A 551 -17.17 5.00 29.05
CA HIS A 551 -16.17 5.14 28.01
C HIS A 551 -14.83 5.40 28.66
N VAL A 552 -13.83 4.60 28.32
CA VAL A 552 -12.49 4.77 28.87
C VAL A 552 -11.46 4.63 27.76
N SER A 553 -10.49 5.52 27.80
CA SER A 553 -9.32 5.50 26.95
C SER A 553 -8.09 5.37 27.82
N LEU A 554 -7.25 4.38 27.51
CA LEU A 554 -6.05 4.01 28.25
C LEU A 554 -4.85 3.95 27.31
N HIS A 555 -3.71 4.41 27.81
CA HIS A 555 -2.44 4.42 27.12
C HIS A 555 -1.39 3.68 27.95
N ALA A 556 -0.73 2.71 27.34
CA ALA A 556 0.41 1.99 27.91
C ALA A 556 1.62 2.24 27.02
N ASN A 557 2.61 3.01 27.49
CA ASN A 557 3.71 3.48 26.65
C ASN A 557 3.18 4.21 25.39
N ARG A 558 3.21 3.56 24.23
CA ARG A 558 2.70 4.07 22.96
C ARG A 558 1.39 3.40 22.52
N ASP A 559 1.05 2.25 23.09
CA ASP A 559 -0.13 1.48 22.70
C ASP A 559 -1.41 2.11 23.28
N PHE A 560 -2.51 1.92 22.56
CA PHE A 560 -3.78 2.58 22.82
C PHE A 560 -4.89 1.55 22.98
N ALA A 561 -5.68 1.68 24.05
CA ALA A 561 -6.88 0.90 24.31
C ALA A 561 -8.08 1.83 24.54
N GLU A 562 -9.22 1.48 23.96
CA GLU A 562 -10.48 2.19 24.09
C GLU A 562 -11.60 1.19 24.38
N ILE A 563 -12.43 1.48 25.38
CA ILE A 563 -13.62 0.72 25.71
C ILE A 563 -14.82 1.66 25.72
N ASP A 564 -15.88 1.29 25.04
CA ASP A 564 -17.20 1.92 25.07
C ASP A 564 -18.23 0.86 25.47
N THR A 565 -18.94 1.07 26.58
CA THR A 565 -19.85 0.05 27.09
C THR A 565 -21.09 0.64 27.77
N VAL A 566 -22.23 -0.02 27.50
CA VAL A 566 -23.45 0.10 28.29
C VAL A 566 -23.66 -1.23 29.01
N CYS A 567 -23.83 -1.14 30.33
CA CYS A 567 -24.06 -2.26 31.23
C CYS A 567 -25.19 -1.89 32.19
N GLY A 568 -26.39 -2.40 31.93
CA GLY A 568 -27.57 -2.24 32.76
C GLY A 568 -28.56 -3.41 32.61
N GLN A 569 -29.77 -3.21 33.12
CA GLN A 569 -30.79 -4.27 33.21
C GLN A 569 -31.41 -4.66 31.87
N ASP A 570 -31.42 -3.77 30.89
CA ASP A 570 -31.96 -4.03 29.55
C ASP A 570 -30.89 -4.66 28.67
N ALA A 571 -30.93 -5.99 28.53
CA ALA A 571 -29.99 -6.75 27.72
C ALA A 571 -29.89 -6.25 26.27
N SER A 572 -30.98 -5.74 25.68
CA SER A 572 -31.01 -5.27 24.29
C SER A 572 -30.16 -4.01 24.03
N ARG A 573 -29.85 -3.25 25.08
CA ARG A 573 -29.00 -2.04 25.01
C ARG A 573 -27.56 -2.31 25.39
N ASN A 574 -27.32 -3.42 26.06
CA ASN A 574 -26.01 -3.77 26.59
C ASN A 574 -25.03 -4.10 25.48
N HIS A 575 -23.86 -3.49 25.55
CA HIS A 575 -22.78 -3.75 24.61
C HIS A 575 -21.41 -3.48 25.23
N ILE A 576 -20.39 -4.10 24.66
CA ILE A 576 -18.99 -3.72 24.83
C ILE A 576 -18.42 -3.54 23.44
N GLY A 577 -17.97 -2.33 23.14
CA GLY A 577 -17.02 -2.04 22.10
C GLY A 577 -15.62 -1.94 22.69
N PHE A 578 -14.70 -2.77 22.24
CA PHE A 578 -13.28 -2.69 22.57
C PHE A 578 -12.45 -2.41 21.32
N ARG A 579 -11.52 -1.47 21.40
CA ARG A 579 -10.53 -1.20 20.36
C ARG A 579 -9.15 -1.17 20.99
N TYR A 580 -8.21 -1.83 20.34
CA TYR A 580 -6.81 -1.79 20.72
C TYR A 580 -5.95 -1.53 19.50
N LYS A 581 -5.01 -0.58 19.59
CA LYS A 581 -4.01 -0.33 18.55
C LYS A 581 -2.61 -0.43 19.14
N SER A 582 -1.85 -1.38 18.61
CA SER A 582 -0.42 -1.50 18.90
C SER A 582 0.38 -0.54 18.03
N THR A 583 1.49 -0.05 18.57
CA THR A 583 2.41 0.87 17.89
C THR A 583 3.69 0.21 17.40
N VAL A 584 3.79 -1.11 17.60
CA VAL A 584 4.86 -1.93 17.02
C VAL A 584 4.83 -1.77 15.51
N PHE A 585 5.94 -1.34 14.92
CA PHE A 585 5.98 -0.94 13.51
C PHE A 585 5.79 -2.09 12.50
N SER A 586 5.88 -3.34 12.95
CA SER A 586 5.73 -4.54 12.11
C SER A 586 4.32 -5.15 12.22
N PRO A 587 3.36 -4.76 11.35
CA PRO A 587 2.02 -5.34 11.34
C PRO A 587 1.95 -6.74 10.69
N PRO A 588 1.02 -7.61 11.14
CA PRO A 588 0.36 -7.55 12.43
C PRO A 588 1.34 -7.93 13.55
N SER A 589 1.32 -7.21 14.66
CA SER A 589 2.17 -7.53 15.80
C SER A 589 1.70 -8.82 16.49
N ALA A 590 2.63 -9.57 17.10
CA ALA A 590 2.32 -10.79 17.85
C ALA A 590 1.31 -10.52 18.98
N CYS A 591 1.38 -9.34 19.61
CA CYS A 591 0.43 -8.87 20.63
C CYS A 591 -1.00 -8.83 20.08
N ILE A 592 -1.20 -8.29 18.87
CA ILE A 592 -2.51 -8.20 18.25
C ILE A 592 -3.08 -9.59 17.95
N LEU A 593 -2.25 -10.52 17.44
CA LEU A 593 -2.68 -11.89 17.17
C LEU A 593 -3.08 -12.63 18.46
N GLN A 594 -2.30 -12.49 19.52
CA GLN A 594 -2.62 -13.08 20.82
C GLN A 594 -3.89 -12.49 21.43
N MET A 595 -4.06 -11.16 21.34
CA MET A 595 -5.26 -10.48 21.81
C MET A 595 -6.50 -10.94 21.04
N GLU A 596 -6.40 -11.14 19.72
CA GLU A 596 -7.48 -11.65 18.88
C GLU A 596 -7.98 -13.00 19.37
N THR A 597 -7.07 -13.97 19.54
CA THR A 597 -7.42 -15.31 20.04
C THR A 597 -8.08 -15.22 21.41
N MET A 598 -7.50 -14.46 22.35
CA MET A 598 -8.06 -14.31 23.69
C MET A 598 -9.45 -13.67 23.69
N LEU A 599 -9.71 -12.68 22.83
CA LEU A 599 -11.02 -12.04 22.72
C LEU A 599 -12.07 -13.00 22.14
N GLN A 600 -11.70 -13.76 21.10
CA GLN A 600 -12.58 -14.77 20.48
C GLN A 600 -12.95 -15.87 21.49
N ASP A 601 -11.99 -16.36 22.27
CA ASP A 601 -12.21 -17.38 23.31
C ASP A 601 -13.22 -16.92 24.39
N HIS A 602 -13.34 -15.60 24.60
CA HIS A 602 -14.29 -15.00 25.54
C HIS A 602 -15.59 -14.50 24.88
N GLY A 603 -15.83 -14.92 23.63
CA GLY A 603 -17.08 -14.69 22.89
C GLY A 603 -17.23 -13.27 22.34
N PHE A 604 -16.12 -12.59 22.03
CA PHE A 604 -16.17 -11.36 21.25
C PHE A 604 -16.11 -11.67 19.75
N THR A 605 -16.88 -10.94 18.95
CA THR A 605 -16.65 -10.87 17.51
C THR A 605 -15.51 -9.91 17.24
N THR A 606 -14.42 -10.38 16.63
CA THR A 606 -13.23 -9.56 16.34
C THR A 606 -13.14 -9.19 14.86
N ASN A 607 -12.58 -8.02 14.60
CA ASN A 607 -12.15 -7.59 13.28
C ASN A 607 -10.77 -6.94 13.42
N ARG A 608 -9.76 -7.56 12.81
CA ARG A 608 -8.37 -7.09 12.84
C ARG A 608 -8.01 -6.40 11.52
N GLN A 609 -7.40 -5.23 11.63
CA GLN A 609 -6.85 -4.48 10.52
C GLN A 609 -5.48 -3.92 10.92
N GLY A 610 -4.41 -4.34 10.24
CA GLY A 610 -3.04 -3.91 10.54
C GLY A 610 -2.65 -4.24 11.99
N ASN A 611 -2.19 -3.22 12.73
CA ASN A 611 -1.93 -3.30 14.16
C ASN A 611 -3.10 -2.85 15.03
N MET A 612 -4.32 -2.86 14.49
CA MET A 612 -5.53 -2.53 15.20
C MET A 612 -6.46 -3.74 15.27
N ILE A 613 -7.09 -3.93 16.42
CA ILE A 613 -8.17 -4.88 16.60
C ILE A 613 -9.39 -4.17 17.18
N GLU A 614 -10.53 -4.42 16.56
CA GLU A 614 -11.84 -4.11 17.13
C GLU A 614 -12.50 -5.39 17.59
N ALA A 615 -13.13 -5.35 18.76
CA ALA A 615 -13.89 -6.45 19.31
C ALA A 615 -15.23 -5.93 19.83
N ARG A 616 -16.30 -6.71 19.61
CA ARG A 616 -17.65 -6.35 20.02
C ARG A 616 -18.38 -7.51 20.67
N CYS A 617 -19.23 -7.18 21.63
CA CYS A 617 -20.33 -8.04 22.07
C CYS A 617 -21.55 -7.17 22.38
N GLU A 618 -22.74 -7.68 22.07
CA GLU A 618 -24.01 -6.96 22.16
C GLU A 618 -25.11 -7.92 22.62
N ASN A 619 -26.24 -7.39 23.10
CA ASN A 619 -27.42 -8.18 23.48
C ASN A 619 -27.17 -9.22 24.58
N LEU A 620 -26.40 -8.84 25.61
CA LEU A 620 -26.02 -9.71 26.73
C LEU A 620 -26.59 -9.22 28.06
N GLU A 621 -26.82 -10.15 28.97
CA GLU A 621 -27.25 -9.85 30.34
C GLU A 621 -26.17 -9.06 31.10
N GLU A 622 -26.60 -8.26 32.08
CA GLU A 622 -25.70 -7.37 32.86
C GLU A 622 -24.49 -8.14 33.44
N THR A 623 -24.75 -9.33 34.02
CA THR A 623 -23.71 -10.18 34.62
C THR A 623 -22.70 -10.71 33.60
N GLN A 624 -23.13 -10.93 32.36
CA GLN A 624 -22.28 -11.40 31.28
C GLN A 624 -21.38 -10.28 30.74
N ILE A 625 -21.89 -9.04 30.67
CA ILE A 625 -21.11 -7.85 30.34
C ILE A 625 -20.04 -7.61 31.41
N GLN A 626 -20.42 -7.63 32.69
CA GLN A 626 -19.47 -7.46 33.80
C GLN A 626 -18.32 -8.48 33.75
N LYS A 627 -18.62 -9.77 33.51
CA LYS A 627 -17.59 -10.82 33.37
C LYS A 627 -16.61 -10.52 32.23
N ARG A 628 -17.12 -10.08 31.07
CA ARG A 628 -16.28 -9.74 29.91
C ARG A 628 -15.48 -8.45 30.12
N LEU A 629 -16.04 -7.45 30.79
CA LEU A 629 -15.30 -6.24 31.19
C LEU A 629 -14.15 -6.57 32.15
N ALA A 630 -14.36 -7.49 33.10
CA ALA A 630 -13.28 -7.96 33.97
C ALA A 630 -12.18 -8.70 33.19
N VAL A 631 -12.53 -9.48 32.16
CA VAL A 631 -11.56 -10.10 31.25
C VAL A 631 -10.76 -9.04 30.50
N LEU A 632 -11.44 -8.03 29.92
CA LEU A 632 -10.76 -6.92 29.24
C LEU A 632 -9.82 -6.16 30.18
N GLY A 633 -10.24 -5.89 31.41
CA GLY A 633 -9.40 -5.25 32.43
C GLY A 633 -8.12 -6.03 32.69
N ARG A 634 -8.22 -7.37 32.82
CA ARG A 634 -7.03 -8.24 32.95
C ARG A 634 -6.15 -8.19 31.71
N LEU A 635 -6.73 -8.28 30.52
CA LEU A 635 -5.97 -8.26 29.27
C LEU A 635 -5.18 -6.96 29.12
N ILE A 636 -5.82 -5.81 29.33
CA ILE A 636 -5.18 -4.49 29.21
C ILE A 636 -4.06 -4.32 30.24
N ALA A 637 -4.29 -4.75 31.49
CA ALA A 637 -3.27 -4.67 32.54
C ALA A 637 -2.04 -5.56 32.24
N LYS A 638 -2.24 -6.73 31.63
CA LYS A 638 -1.15 -7.64 31.24
C LYS A 638 -0.28 -7.13 30.08
N GLN A 639 -0.83 -6.30 29.20
CA GLN A 639 -0.06 -5.72 28.07
C GLN A 639 0.88 -4.57 28.51
N GLY A 640 1.04 -4.34 29.82
CA GLY A 640 2.13 -3.54 30.38
C GLY A 640 3.53 -4.11 30.06
N PRO A 641 4.61 -3.36 30.34
CA PRO A 641 5.99 -3.53 29.85
C PRO A 641 6.66 -4.92 29.98
N ASP A 642 6.08 -5.88 30.70
CA ASP A 642 6.61 -7.26 30.78
C ASP A 642 6.62 -7.97 29.42
N ALA A 643 5.78 -7.57 28.46
CA ALA A 643 5.80 -8.15 27.11
C ALA A 643 6.99 -7.70 26.25
N ALA A 644 7.65 -6.57 26.59
CA ALA A 644 8.73 -6.01 25.78
C ALA A 644 10.14 -6.55 26.14
N MET A 645 10.34 -7.04 27.36
CA MET A 645 11.65 -7.55 27.79
C MET A 645 11.97 -8.97 27.30
N HIS A 646 10.97 -9.75 26.87
CA HIS A 646 11.19 -11.10 26.35
C HIS A 646 11.50 -11.18 24.84
N GLN A 647 11.52 -10.06 24.11
CA GLN A 647 11.83 -10.05 22.66
C GLN A 647 13.22 -9.52 22.28
N GLN A 648 14.09 -9.24 23.25
CA GLN A 648 15.51 -8.90 22.98
C GLN A 648 16.53 -9.98 23.40
N GLY A 649 16.06 -11.18 23.72
CA GLY A 649 16.93 -12.34 23.98
C GLY A 649 16.48 -13.53 23.13
N GLY A 650 16.98 -13.60 21.89
CA GLY A 650 16.74 -14.69 20.95
C GLY A 650 17.57 -14.49 19.70
#